data_AF-A0A921F191-F1
#
_entry.id   AF-A0A921F191-F1
#
_cell.length_a   1.000
_cell.length_b   1.000
_cell.length_c   1.000
_cell.angle_alpha   90.00
_cell.angle_beta   90.00
_cell.angle_gamma   90.00
#
_symmetry.space_group_name_H-M   'P 1'
#
loop_
_entity.id
_entity.type
_entity.pdbx_description
1 polymer ?
#
loop_
_entity_poly.entity_id
_entity_poly.type
_entity_poly.pdbx_seq_one_letter_code
_entity_poly.pdbx_strand_id
1 'polypeptide(L)'
;MPKNPRRGGLIAADPAQKGHSKVTGYVAAAFGLIGILLAIVVPMLPVLQTTSNVSWPQDEDVNPVTLPLVAYYPQNIDITVPCSAVGDLEDGEGNVLVSTAPAEAPDASARGLSVAVAGSQVEVRSRNALIATAPLSDVTSGACSQIRVHSDANLTVAEFVGMQDEDGEPYAGSTQDDVRPQVVGVYSDLKGSAPDGLAVDIEVDSRYTTDPTLLKKIAIVLGIAMVMVSLVALHRLDMRDGRRARRFAPKGWWKPRPLDLLVMAALLLWHFIGANTSDDGYILTEARSALSSGYMPEVFRYFGAPYAPFGMPYYIYTFISQFTLASVWLRLPTLLLAFATWFLISREVIPRLGVAARNHAAVRWTAAAVFLAFWLTYNNGIRPEPIVAFGVIATWVSLERALATGRLLPAAFAFIAGAFTLSAAPTGTFCIAAIIAASRPLLVLIVRRAKRDGWLATIAPLGAAGLAVLHLIFLDQPLKGTLQSSSLLGQVGPKGEWYEEYWRYQWLLQPTPDGSLARRFAILAMILAIVVCGIILFRKARIPGVALGPSRRILGLAVLSIAFMAFNPTKWTHHFGAFASIGALLGALVTLAVLPAATRSLRNRVLFLAGVLFVLALSFTSPNGWWYISIYGIPWGGIVPTIAGIELYKVFFGLMFLTLAAALYLHYREVFITPSDPPDHSGGKFKNLVREVANAPLGLAAGFVVLIIVASMFYAVRVQSPGYSVAQQNWRGMQGEECGIADAVLAEPDPNQGMLTPANSDRGDGLGKTNESEAFDPNGIPSDLSSSEDADESTGGPRTEESRDDTTTTAGTGGGTSAVEGINGSRTKLPFGLDPETTPVLGSYQSGAVQISGALETDWYALPDPAERGPLLSIAAAGQFSKKAVHVEYTTEPEAGPEAEATGEVSPIDVGPAPSWRNLRVPFDKIPAEATAVRVVAEDNNAEPDWWIALTPPRIPVTETMQELVGDTAPVLPDWAVAFHVPCVRPFKEFAGVHELPEYRILPDRGLAAVTDNWQGWDGGGPLGFIELTQEGETVPTYLDNDWDRDWGSLVRYTPLVPEAEPAEVDFGEVTRSGLWDGGPLAK
;
A
#
# COMPACT_ATOMS: atom_id res chain seq x y z
N MET A 1 -8.70 -70.05 -5.29
CA MET A 1 -7.33 -70.61 -5.41
C MET A 1 -7.28 -71.52 -6.64
N PRO A 2 -6.13 -71.80 -7.29
CA PRO A 2 -4.77 -71.22 -7.21
C PRO A 2 -4.25 -70.73 -8.61
N LYS A 3 -3.24 -69.86 -8.76
CA LYS A 3 -1.79 -70.14 -8.64
C LYS A 3 -1.00 -68.82 -8.60
N ASN A 4 -0.01 -68.78 -7.70
CA ASN A 4 1.10 -67.83 -7.69
C ASN A 4 1.79 -67.74 -9.07
N PRO A 5 2.33 -66.56 -9.42
CA PRO A 5 3.74 -66.55 -9.78
C PRO A 5 4.54 -65.38 -9.18
N ARG A 6 5.68 -65.77 -8.60
CA ARG A 6 6.96 -65.04 -8.47
C ARG A 6 7.06 -63.93 -7.42
N ARG A 7 7.45 -64.37 -6.21
CA ARG A 7 8.49 -63.72 -5.41
C ARG A 7 9.69 -63.39 -6.32
N GLY A 8 9.85 -62.13 -6.70
CA GLY A 8 11.13 -61.62 -7.17
C GLY A 8 12.08 -61.61 -5.99
N GLY A 9 13.15 -62.40 -6.07
CA GLY A 9 14.15 -62.52 -5.03
C GLY A 9 14.71 -61.15 -4.64
N LEU A 10 14.88 -60.95 -3.34
CA LEU A 10 15.85 -60.00 -2.80
C LEU A 10 17.20 -60.35 -3.42
N ILE A 11 17.61 -59.62 -4.46
CA ILE A 11 19.02 -59.55 -4.85
C ILE A 11 19.73 -59.07 -3.59
N ALA A 12 20.53 -59.94 -2.98
CA ALA A 12 21.40 -59.57 -1.89
C ALA A 12 22.25 -58.41 -2.38
N ALA A 13 22.01 -57.20 -1.86
CA ALA A 13 22.84 -56.06 -2.14
C ALA A 13 24.29 -56.42 -1.80
N ASP A 14 25.16 -56.27 -2.79
CA ASP A 14 26.60 -56.44 -2.71
C ASP A 14 27.11 -55.77 -1.41
N PRO A 15 27.89 -56.44 -0.56
CA PRO A 15 28.44 -55.83 0.67
C PRO A 15 29.15 -54.49 0.42
N ALA A 16 29.73 -54.27 -0.77
CA ALA A 16 30.29 -52.98 -1.16
C ALA A 16 29.21 -51.88 -1.35
N GLN A 17 28.03 -52.22 -1.89
CA GLN A 17 26.87 -51.30 -1.97
C GLN A 17 26.23 -51.05 -0.59
N LYS A 18 26.27 -52.03 0.33
CA LYS A 18 25.82 -51.83 1.72
C LYS A 18 26.73 -50.85 2.47
N GLY A 19 28.06 -50.92 2.28
CA GLY A 19 29.03 -49.99 2.88
C GLY A 19 28.81 -48.53 2.43
N HIS A 20 28.77 -48.27 1.13
CA HIS A 20 28.50 -46.93 0.57
C HIS A 20 27.14 -46.35 1.01
N SER A 21 26.14 -47.21 1.21
CA SER A 21 24.81 -46.77 1.65
C SER A 21 24.74 -46.30 3.10
N LYS A 22 25.57 -46.87 3.99
CA LYS A 22 25.66 -46.42 5.38
C LYS A 22 26.35 -45.07 5.47
N VAL A 23 27.44 -44.88 4.72
CA VAL A 23 28.16 -43.59 4.62
C VAL A 23 27.22 -42.49 4.14
N THR A 24 26.43 -42.74 3.10
CA THR A 24 25.45 -41.75 2.59
C THR A 24 24.39 -41.42 3.65
N GLY A 25 23.95 -42.40 4.44
CA GLY A 25 23.04 -42.17 5.58
C GLY A 25 23.66 -41.31 6.67
N TYR A 26 24.92 -41.55 7.04
CA TYR A 26 25.64 -40.72 8.01
C TYR A 26 25.85 -39.29 7.52
N VAL A 27 26.20 -39.11 6.24
CA VAL A 27 26.31 -37.78 5.61
C VAL A 27 24.97 -37.05 5.67
N ALA A 28 23.87 -37.69 5.23
CA ALA A 28 22.54 -37.08 5.29
C ALA A 28 22.16 -36.65 6.73
N ALA A 29 22.44 -37.50 7.72
CA ALA A 29 22.16 -37.21 9.12
C ALA A 29 23.04 -36.08 9.68
N ALA A 30 24.37 -36.19 9.55
CA ALA A 30 25.32 -35.25 10.15
C ALA A 30 25.16 -33.85 9.56
N PHE A 31 25.19 -33.73 8.23
CA PHE A 31 25.04 -32.44 7.55
C PHE A 31 23.64 -31.84 7.74
N GLY A 32 22.60 -32.67 7.79
CA GLY A 32 21.25 -32.20 8.13
C GLY A 32 21.17 -31.64 9.55
N LEU A 33 21.75 -32.31 10.54
CA LEU A 33 21.77 -31.84 11.93
C LEU A 33 22.61 -30.58 12.11
N ILE A 34 23.77 -30.48 11.45
CA ILE A 34 24.59 -29.26 11.47
C ILE A 34 23.84 -28.10 10.80
N GLY A 35 23.17 -28.34 9.67
CA GLY A 35 22.34 -27.33 9.02
C GLY A 35 21.19 -26.82 9.90
N ILE A 36 20.54 -27.72 10.66
CA ILE A 36 19.52 -27.34 11.65
C ILE A 36 20.13 -26.51 12.77
N LEU A 37 21.26 -26.95 13.33
CA LEU A 37 21.95 -26.25 14.41
C LEU A 37 22.34 -24.83 13.99
N LEU A 38 22.95 -24.68 12.81
CA LEU A 38 23.34 -23.37 12.29
C LEU A 38 22.12 -22.48 12.02
N ALA A 39 21.03 -23.01 11.47
CA ALA A 39 19.78 -22.26 11.28
C ALA A 39 19.21 -21.69 12.59
N ILE A 40 19.33 -22.45 13.69
CA ILE A 40 18.87 -22.04 15.02
C ILE A 40 19.83 -21.04 15.67
N VAL A 41 21.14 -21.17 15.44
CA VAL A 41 22.18 -20.34 16.08
C VAL A 41 22.33 -18.98 15.39
N VAL A 42 22.21 -18.90 14.05
CA VAL A 42 22.38 -17.67 13.26
C VAL A 42 21.62 -16.44 13.82
N PRO A 43 20.34 -16.55 14.23
CA PRO A 43 19.59 -15.44 14.81
C PRO A 43 20.21 -14.87 16.10
N MET A 44 20.98 -15.68 16.83
CA MET A 44 21.62 -15.32 18.10
C MET A 44 23.08 -14.85 17.92
N LEU A 45 23.64 -14.96 16.71
CA LEU A 45 25.02 -14.55 16.45
C LEU A 45 25.17 -13.02 16.50
N PRO A 46 26.36 -12.52 16.87
CA PRO A 46 26.60 -11.09 16.97
C PRO A 46 26.43 -10.34 15.63
N VAL A 47 26.00 -9.08 15.74
CA VAL A 47 25.85 -8.12 14.64
C VAL A 47 26.68 -6.86 14.94
N LEU A 48 27.06 -6.14 13.91
CA LEU A 48 27.66 -4.80 14.01
C LEU A 48 26.53 -3.79 13.91
N GLN A 49 26.28 -3.04 14.97
CA GLN A 49 25.31 -1.95 14.97
C GLN A 49 26.06 -0.64 14.67
N THR A 50 25.54 0.16 13.74
CA THR A 50 25.96 1.54 13.56
C THR A 50 25.24 2.39 14.60
N THR A 51 25.97 3.03 15.50
CA THR A 51 25.43 3.94 16.52
C THR A 51 25.50 5.38 16.05
N SER A 52 24.54 6.21 16.45
CA SER A 52 24.47 7.62 16.09
C SER A 52 24.34 8.43 17.37
N ASN A 53 25.26 9.36 17.59
CA ASN A 53 25.18 10.34 18.67
C ASN A 53 25.16 11.74 18.05
N VAL A 54 24.44 12.65 18.69
CA VAL A 54 24.43 14.06 18.31
C VAL A 54 24.72 14.89 19.53
N SER A 55 25.72 15.76 19.42
CA SER A 55 26.03 16.76 20.43
C SER A 55 25.71 18.15 19.87
N TRP A 56 25.16 19.01 20.71
CA TRP A 56 24.90 20.42 20.45
C TRP A 56 25.28 21.22 21.71
N PRO A 57 25.84 22.44 21.61
CA PRO A 57 26.07 23.27 20.43
C PRO A 57 27.08 22.72 19.41
N GLN A 58 26.92 23.05 18.13
CA GLN A 58 27.84 22.72 17.03
C GLN A 58 28.59 24.00 16.62
N ASP A 59 29.87 23.88 16.24
CA ASP A 59 30.74 25.03 15.88
C ASP A 59 30.83 26.17 16.93
N GLU A 60 30.66 25.84 18.21
CA GLU A 60 30.65 26.80 19.34
C GLU A 60 29.53 27.88 19.27
N ASP A 61 28.47 27.64 18.49
CA ASP A 61 27.33 28.56 18.30
C ASP A 61 25.99 27.88 18.64
N VAL A 62 25.02 28.63 19.17
CA VAL A 62 23.69 28.12 19.56
C VAL A 62 22.71 28.05 18.39
N ASN A 63 23.22 28.02 17.16
CA ASN A 63 22.37 27.91 15.97
C ASN A 63 21.50 26.65 16.05
N PRO A 64 20.21 26.75 15.69
CA PRO A 64 19.31 25.62 15.75
C PRO A 64 19.72 24.55 14.74
N VAL A 65 19.50 23.29 15.10
CA VAL A 65 19.78 22.16 14.21
C VAL A 65 18.54 21.28 14.04
N THR A 66 18.35 20.74 12.84
CA THR A 66 17.29 19.77 12.54
C THR A 66 17.81 18.34 12.71
N LEU A 67 17.03 17.53 13.43
CA LEU A 67 17.33 16.13 13.75
C LEU A 67 16.04 15.31 13.87
N PRO A 68 15.29 15.09 12.78
CA PRO A 68 14.07 14.28 12.81
C PRO A 68 14.43 12.80 13.05
N LEU A 69 14.14 12.29 14.25
CA LEU A 69 14.43 10.89 14.58
C LEU A 69 13.39 9.93 13.98
N VAL A 70 13.87 8.83 13.41
CA VAL A 70 13.03 7.76 12.81
C VAL A 70 12.09 7.14 13.84
N ALA A 71 12.61 6.88 15.04
CA ALA A 71 11.84 6.30 16.13
C ALA A 71 11.07 7.36 16.94
N TYR A 72 11.11 8.64 16.53
CA TYR A 72 10.73 9.86 17.26
C TYR A 72 11.52 10.13 18.53
N TYR A 73 11.75 9.10 19.32
CA TYR A 73 12.33 9.18 20.65
C TYR A 73 13.77 8.64 20.65
N PRO A 74 14.69 9.27 21.38
CA PRO A 74 16.06 8.78 21.51
C PRO A 74 16.14 7.57 22.48
N GLN A 75 17.30 6.90 22.50
CA GLN A 75 17.59 5.92 23.57
C GLN A 75 17.78 6.63 24.90
N ASN A 76 18.52 7.74 24.89
CA ASN A 76 18.62 8.69 25.98
C ASN A 76 18.92 10.09 25.44
N ILE A 77 18.61 11.09 26.25
CA ILE A 77 18.99 12.49 26.03
C ILE A 77 19.47 13.09 27.35
N ASP A 78 20.61 13.76 27.31
CA ASP A 78 21.22 14.50 28.39
C ASP A 78 21.30 15.98 28.01
N ILE A 79 20.78 16.87 28.84
CA ILE A 79 20.78 18.32 28.63
C ILE A 79 21.38 18.99 29.85
N THR A 80 22.39 19.81 29.63
CA THR A 80 23.02 20.67 30.64
C THR A 80 22.92 22.10 30.16
N VAL A 81 22.19 22.93 30.89
CA VAL A 81 22.07 24.38 30.61
C VAL A 81 22.70 25.15 31.77
N PRO A 82 23.75 25.97 31.56
CA PRO A 82 24.31 26.78 32.63
C PRO A 82 23.27 27.82 33.09
N CYS A 83 23.09 27.98 34.39
CA CYS A 83 22.06 28.90 34.92
C CYS A 83 22.34 30.38 34.60
N SER A 84 23.56 30.71 34.18
CA SER A 84 23.90 32.03 33.61
C SER A 84 23.19 32.31 32.29
N ALA A 85 22.92 31.29 31.46
CA ALA A 85 22.25 31.45 30.16
C ALA A 85 20.82 31.98 30.28
N VAL A 86 20.20 31.84 31.45
CA VAL A 86 18.88 32.41 31.75
C VAL A 86 18.91 33.94 31.67
N GLY A 87 20.04 34.56 32.01
CA GLY A 87 20.23 36.01 31.90
C GLY A 87 20.60 36.49 30.50
N ASP A 88 20.95 35.57 29.59
CA ASP A 88 21.32 35.86 28.21
C ASP A 88 20.10 35.84 27.25
N LEU A 89 18.93 35.42 27.74
CA LEU A 89 17.66 35.63 27.04
C LEU A 89 17.37 37.13 27.00
N GLU A 90 17.35 37.73 25.81
CA GLU A 90 17.05 39.16 25.66
C GLU A 90 15.66 39.50 26.22
N ASP A 91 15.51 40.69 26.81
CA ASP A 91 14.30 41.18 27.48
C ASP A 91 13.09 41.28 26.51
N GLY A 92 12.50 40.14 26.12
CA GLY A 92 11.16 40.06 25.51
C GLY A 92 11.01 39.33 24.17
N GLU A 93 12.07 38.84 23.51
CA GLU A 93 11.97 38.22 22.18
C GLU A 93 11.97 36.68 22.17
N GLY A 94 12.21 36.03 23.32
CA GLY A 94 12.17 34.57 23.44
C GLY A 94 12.23 34.11 24.89
N ASN A 95 11.79 32.89 25.16
CA ASN A 95 11.77 32.31 26.50
C ASN A 95 12.28 30.87 26.57
N VAL A 96 12.76 30.30 25.46
CA VAL A 96 13.23 28.93 25.35
C VAL A 96 14.75 28.90 25.40
N LEU A 97 15.30 28.22 26.42
CA LEU A 97 16.75 27.97 26.52
C LEU A 97 17.15 26.82 25.62
N VAL A 98 16.42 25.71 25.70
CA VAL A 98 16.62 24.52 24.86
C VAL A 98 15.25 23.87 24.64
N SER A 99 14.94 23.53 23.39
CA SER A 99 13.77 22.73 23.03
C SER A 99 14.13 21.68 21.99
N THR A 100 13.43 20.56 22.00
CA THR A 100 13.59 19.44 21.04
C THR A 100 12.63 19.52 19.85
N ALA A 101 11.73 20.52 19.86
CA ALA A 101 10.84 20.90 18.77
C ALA A 101 10.71 22.44 18.69
N PRO A 102 10.46 23.02 17.51
CA PRO A 102 10.21 24.46 17.35
C PRO A 102 9.03 24.92 18.21
N ALA A 103 9.14 26.09 18.85
CA ALA A 103 8.07 26.62 19.71
C ALA A 103 6.78 26.97 18.93
N GLU A 104 6.94 27.32 17.65
CA GLU A 104 5.86 27.66 16.73
C GLU A 104 5.09 26.43 16.23
N ALA A 105 5.67 25.23 16.38
CA ALA A 105 5.07 24.02 15.88
C ALA A 105 3.79 23.65 16.65
N PRO A 106 2.74 23.18 15.96
CA PRO A 106 1.57 22.60 16.62
C PRO A 106 1.99 21.47 17.58
N ASP A 107 1.39 21.42 18.77
CA ASP A 107 1.64 20.37 19.77
C ASP A 107 3.11 20.24 20.24
N ALA A 108 3.99 21.24 20.01
CA ALA A 108 5.41 21.18 20.40
C ALA A 108 5.60 20.80 21.88
N SER A 109 4.83 21.42 22.77
CA SER A 109 4.85 21.14 24.21
C SER A 109 4.29 19.76 24.57
N ALA A 110 3.38 19.21 23.76
CA ALA A 110 2.75 17.91 23.98
C ALA A 110 3.63 16.73 23.54
N ARG A 111 4.55 16.95 22.59
CA ARG A 111 5.40 15.90 22.02
C ARG A 111 6.87 16.04 22.41
N GLY A 112 7.39 17.26 22.47
CA GLY A 112 8.78 17.55 22.77
C GLY A 112 9.07 17.77 24.25
N LEU A 113 10.31 18.16 24.50
CA LEU A 113 10.86 18.68 25.75
C LEU A 113 11.32 20.12 25.56
N SER A 114 11.04 20.96 26.56
CA SER A 114 11.46 22.35 26.62
C SER A 114 12.01 22.71 28.01
N VAL A 115 13.15 23.39 28.04
CA VAL A 115 13.66 24.14 29.18
C VAL A 115 13.40 25.61 28.86
N ALA A 116 12.47 26.23 29.59
CA ALA A 116 11.97 27.57 29.25
C ALA A 116 11.64 28.40 30.48
N VAL A 117 11.65 29.73 30.31
CA VAL A 117 11.18 30.70 31.29
C VAL A 117 9.67 30.91 31.11
N ALA A 118 8.87 30.47 32.07
CA ALA A 118 7.41 30.61 32.09
C ALA A 118 7.00 31.63 33.16
N GLY A 119 6.86 32.90 32.77
CA GLY A 119 6.51 33.98 33.69
C GLY A 119 7.60 34.22 34.73
N SER A 120 7.33 33.92 36.00
CA SER A 120 8.31 34.06 37.10
C SER A 120 9.03 32.76 37.47
N GLN A 121 8.88 31.71 36.66
CA GLN A 121 9.46 30.39 36.88
C GLN A 121 10.33 29.97 35.71
N VAL A 122 11.36 29.17 35.98
CA VAL A 122 12.03 28.34 34.98
C VAL A 122 11.43 26.94 35.08
N GLU A 123 10.93 26.42 33.96
CA GLU A 123 10.27 25.12 33.89
C GLU A 123 11.04 24.16 32.98
N VAL A 124 11.13 22.90 33.41
CA VAL A 124 11.53 21.78 32.55
C VAL A 124 10.30 20.92 32.31
N ARG A 125 9.84 20.86 31.06
CA ARG A 125 8.67 20.09 30.66
C ARG A 125 9.04 19.07 29.59
N SER A 126 8.47 17.87 29.67
CA SER A 126 8.55 16.85 28.61
C SER A 126 7.18 16.23 28.39
N ARG A 127 6.70 16.19 27.13
CA ARG A 127 5.36 15.69 26.76
C ARG A 127 4.24 16.25 27.66
N ASN A 128 4.20 17.57 27.83
CA ASN A 128 3.32 18.31 28.75
C ASN A 128 3.47 18.02 30.25
N ALA A 129 4.28 17.04 30.67
CA ALA A 129 4.56 16.79 32.08
C ALA A 129 5.58 17.80 32.60
N LEU A 130 5.25 18.50 33.69
CA LEU A 130 6.19 19.35 34.42
C LEU A 130 7.11 18.46 35.26
N ILE A 131 8.40 18.42 34.91
CA ILE A 131 9.38 17.56 35.58
C ILE A 131 9.98 18.30 36.78
N ALA A 132 10.46 19.53 36.57
CA ALA A 132 10.99 20.38 37.64
C ALA A 132 10.70 21.86 37.35
N THR A 133 10.63 22.67 38.40
CA THR A 133 10.45 24.12 38.30
C THR A 133 11.20 24.84 39.43
N ALA A 134 11.69 26.04 39.16
CA ALA A 134 12.34 26.89 40.14
C ALA A 134 12.06 28.39 39.87
N PRO A 135 11.98 29.24 40.92
CA PRO A 135 11.75 30.67 40.74
C PRO A 135 12.88 31.34 39.94
N LEU A 136 12.52 32.16 38.96
CA LEU A 136 13.47 32.86 38.09
C LEU A 136 14.47 33.72 38.89
N SER A 137 14.01 34.36 39.98
CA SER A 137 14.86 35.15 40.89
C SER A 137 15.98 34.32 41.51
N ASP A 138 15.69 33.06 41.83
CA ASP A 138 16.61 32.21 42.59
C ASP A 138 17.62 31.58 41.64
N VAL A 139 17.17 31.21 40.44
CA VAL A 139 18.02 30.74 39.34
C VAL A 139 19.03 31.81 38.93
N THR A 140 18.59 33.08 38.81
CA THR A 140 19.46 34.21 38.42
C THR A 140 20.30 34.78 39.58
N SER A 141 19.99 34.44 40.84
CA SER A 141 20.73 34.93 42.01
C SER A 141 22.14 34.34 42.19
N GLY A 142 22.51 33.35 41.36
CA GLY A 142 23.77 32.61 41.45
C GLY A 142 23.72 31.41 42.40
N ALA A 143 22.56 31.10 43.00
CA ALA A 143 22.35 29.85 43.76
C ALA A 143 22.33 28.61 42.85
N CYS A 144 21.84 28.76 41.63
CA CYS A 144 21.92 27.71 40.62
C CYS A 144 23.24 27.75 39.85
N SER A 145 23.88 26.59 39.70
CA SER A 145 25.04 26.42 38.81
C SER A 145 24.62 26.01 37.40
N GLN A 146 23.77 24.99 37.27
CA GLN A 146 23.32 24.43 35.99
C GLN A 146 21.98 23.71 36.17
N ILE A 147 21.19 23.66 35.10
CA ILE A 147 20.00 22.83 34.96
C ILE A 147 20.43 21.56 34.25
N ARG A 148 20.24 20.40 34.90
CA ARG A 148 20.49 19.09 34.28
C ARG A 148 19.19 18.38 34.03
N VAL A 149 19.04 17.84 32.83
CA VAL A 149 17.92 17.01 32.43
C VAL A 149 18.47 15.73 31.85
N HIS A 150 17.96 14.59 32.32
CA HIS A 150 18.24 13.29 31.75
C HIS A 150 16.92 12.59 31.48
N SER A 151 16.75 12.01 30.30
CA SER A 151 15.57 11.22 29.95
C SER A 151 15.97 9.95 29.22
N ASP A 152 15.69 8.81 29.83
CA ASP A 152 15.82 7.48 29.23
C ASP A 152 14.53 6.67 29.43
N ALA A 153 14.56 5.40 29.02
CA ALA A 153 13.41 4.50 29.13
C ALA A 153 12.98 4.16 30.58
N ASN A 154 13.79 4.48 31.59
CA ASN A 154 13.57 4.12 32.98
C ASN A 154 13.21 5.33 33.86
N LEU A 155 13.75 6.50 33.55
CA LEU A 155 13.64 7.70 34.36
C LEU A 155 13.77 8.95 33.48
N THR A 156 12.89 9.92 33.71
CA THR A 156 13.13 11.31 33.32
C THR A 156 13.32 12.13 34.58
N VAL A 157 14.44 12.84 34.70
CA VAL A 157 14.82 13.64 35.86
C VAL A 157 15.31 15.01 35.41
N ALA A 158 14.95 16.04 36.17
CA ALA A 158 15.48 17.39 36.02
C ALA A 158 15.90 17.95 37.38
N GLU A 159 17.06 18.59 37.45
CA GLU A 159 17.65 19.16 38.68
C GLU A 159 18.23 20.56 38.42
N PHE A 160 17.92 21.50 39.30
CA PHE A 160 18.57 22.82 39.41
C PHE A 160 19.74 22.72 40.40
N VAL A 161 20.91 22.38 39.88
CA VAL A 161 22.08 21.99 40.69
C VAL A 161 22.59 23.17 41.51
N GLY A 162 22.66 22.98 42.84
CA GLY A 162 23.16 23.98 43.80
C GLY A 162 22.05 24.67 44.59
N MET A 163 20.79 24.53 44.17
CA MET A 163 19.63 25.06 44.88
C MET A 163 19.05 24.02 45.86
N GLN A 164 18.58 24.50 47.01
CA GLN A 164 17.86 23.70 48.01
C GLN A 164 16.61 24.45 48.46
N ASP A 165 15.51 23.74 48.63
CA ASP A 165 14.25 24.30 49.13
C ASP A 165 14.30 24.61 50.63
N GLU A 166 13.19 25.12 51.19
CA GLU A 166 13.09 25.47 52.61
C GLU A 166 13.27 24.26 53.55
N ASP A 167 13.04 23.04 53.07
CA ASP A 167 13.21 21.78 53.80
C ASP A 167 14.63 21.19 53.66
N GLY A 168 15.48 21.79 52.81
CA GLY A 168 16.86 21.38 52.54
C GLY A 168 17.00 20.31 51.46
N GLU A 169 15.92 20.00 50.74
CA GLU A 169 15.91 19.08 49.61
C GLU A 169 16.33 19.78 48.32
N PRO A 170 16.97 19.09 47.36
CA PRO A 170 17.37 19.70 46.10
C PRO A 170 16.15 20.13 45.27
N TYR A 171 16.26 21.25 44.55
CA TYR A 171 15.26 21.62 43.53
C TYR A 171 15.35 20.67 42.33
N ALA A 172 14.70 19.53 42.45
CA ALA A 172 14.69 18.48 41.44
C ALA A 172 13.32 17.81 41.36
N GLY A 173 13.04 17.18 40.23
CA GLY A 173 11.90 16.31 40.06
C GLY A 173 12.19 15.18 39.09
N SER A 174 11.46 14.08 39.25
CA SER A 174 11.64 12.92 38.39
C SER A 174 10.35 12.13 38.24
N THR A 175 10.24 11.40 37.14
CA THR A 175 9.16 10.44 36.87
C THR A 175 9.72 9.16 36.28
N GLN A 176 9.12 8.03 36.65
CA GLN A 176 9.40 6.71 36.07
C GLN A 176 8.49 6.38 34.89
N ASP A 177 7.53 7.27 34.57
CA ASP A 177 6.73 7.15 33.35
C ASP A 177 7.61 7.46 32.13
N ASP A 178 7.36 6.77 31.01
CA ASP A 178 8.11 6.98 29.77
C ASP A 178 7.65 8.28 29.07
N VAL A 179 8.22 9.39 29.52
CA VAL A 179 7.99 10.74 28.98
C VAL A 179 9.17 11.22 28.13
N ARG A 180 9.91 10.30 27.50
CA ARG A 180 10.99 10.66 26.56
C ARG A 180 10.44 11.60 25.48
N PRO A 181 11.13 12.71 25.15
CA PRO A 181 10.64 13.65 24.17
C PRO A 181 10.77 13.13 22.75
N GLN A 182 9.82 13.48 21.91
CA GLN A 182 10.03 13.44 20.47
C GLN A 182 11.08 14.50 20.10
N VAL A 183 12.11 14.08 19.37
CA VAL A 183 13.21 14.94 18.94
C VAL A 183 13.11 15.15 17.43
N VAL A 184 12.98 16.40 17.02
CA VAL A 184 13.05 16.82 15.61
C VAL A 184 14.19 17.81 15.35
N GLY A 185 14.96 18.14 16.38
CA GLY A 185 16.05 19.09 16.35
C GLY A 185 16.43 19.55 17.75
N VAL A 186 17.33 20.53 17.81
CA VAL A 186 17.63 21.29 19.03
C VAL A 186 17.46 22.77 18.67
N TYR A 187 16.55 23.44 19.38
CA TYR A 187 16.14 24.82 19.11
C TYR A 187 16.36 25.66 20.38
N SER A 188 16.78 26.91 20.20
CA SER A 188 17.05 27.84 21.29
C SER A 188 16.74 29.27 20.86
N ASP A 189 16.24 30.08 21.80
CA ASP A 189 16.10 31.53 21.59
C ASP A 189 17.38 32.28 21.94
N LEU A 190 18.40 31.60 22.49
CA LEU A 190 19.73 32.17 22.69
C LEU A 190 20.36 32.56 21.33
N LYS A 191 21.24 33.55 21.32
CA LYS A 191 21.90 34.04 20.10
C LYS A 191 23.41 34.15 20.28
N GLY A 192 24.15 33.75 19.25
CA GLY A 192 25.61 33.84 19.20
C GLY A 192 26.32 32.74 19.99
N SER A 193 27.59 33.01 20.35
CA SER A 193 28.48 31.97 20.91
C SER A 193 27.86 31.22 22.09
N ALA A 194 27.99 29.90 22.07
CA ALA A 194 27.52 29.00 23.11
C ALA A 194 28.06 29.39 24.51
N PRO A 195 27.18 29.56 25.52
CA PRO A 195 27.61 29.72 26.90
C PRO A 195 28.45 28.53 27.39
N ASP A 196 29.52 28.82 28.14
CA ASP A 196 30.38 27.78 28.72
C ASP A 196 29.55 26.80 29.57
N GLY A 197 29.58 25.51 29.20
CA GLY A 197 28.88 24.43 29.90
C GLY A 197 27.48 24.12 29.37
N LEU A 198 27.00 24.81 28.32
CA LEU A 198 25.82 24.39 27.56
C LEU A 198 26.15 23.13 26.75
N ALA A 199 25.40 22.05 26.96
CA ALA A 199 25.56 20.80 26.25
C ALA A 199 24.24 20.04 26.15
N VAL A 200 23.96 19.49 24.98
CA VAL A 200 22.86 18.57 24.69
C VAL A 200 23.47 17.37 23.98
N ASP A 201 23.34 16.20 24.58
CA ASP A 201 23.83 14.93 24.04
C ASP A 201 22.65 13.98 23.81
N ILE A 202 22.51 13.48 22.59
CA ILE A 202 21.39 12.64 22.16
C ILE A 202 21.94 11.33 21.61
N GLU A 203 21.66 10.20 22.28
CA GLU A 203 21.92 8.85 21.75
C GLU A 203 20.70 8.39 20.94
N VAL A 204 20.84 8.36 19.62
CA VAL A 204 19.75 8.02 18.69
C VAL A 204 19.49 6.51 18.67
N ASP A 205 18.21 6.13 18.63
CA ASP A 205 17.83 4.72 18.53
C ASP A 205 18.03 4.13 17.12
N SER A 206 19.25 3.68 16.88
CA SER A 206 19.73 3.08 15.64
C SER A 206 19.69 1.54 15.64
N ARG A 207 18.95 0.91 16.56
CA ARG A 207 19.03 -0.54 16.86
C ARG A 207 18.85 -1.48 15.66
N TYR A 208 18.14 -1.05 14.62
CA TYR A 208 17.85 -1.85 13.42
C TYR A 208 18.89 -1.69 12.31
N THR A 209 19.71 -0.65 12.39
CA THR A 209 20.81 -0.39 11.43
C THR A 209 21.98 -1.29 11.79
N THR A 210 21.97 -2.50 11.23
CA THR A 210 22.94 -3.54 11.59
C THR A 210 23.49 -4.30 10.39
N ASP A 211 24.76 -4.68 10.49
CA ASP A 211 25.47 -5.52 9.55
C ASP A 211 25.83 -6.88 10.16
N PRO A 212 25.75 -7.99 9.39
CA PRO A 212 26.16 -9.29 9.90
C PRO A 212 27.69 -9.34 10.08
N THR A 213 28.13 -9.75 11.29
CA THR A 213 29.56 -10.01 11.55
C THR A 213 30.11 -11.10 10.64
N LEU A 214 31.44 -11.15 10.48
CA LEU A 214 32.11 -12.22 9.72
C LEU A 214 31.72 -13.62 10.22
N LEU A 215 31.56 -13.79 11.53
CA LEU A 215 31.10 -15.05 12.13
C LEU A 215 29.68 -15.41 11.67
N LYS A 216 28.75 -14.45 11.71
CA LYS A 216 27.37 -14.63 11.24
C LYS A 216 27.33 -14.97 9.75
N LYS A 217 28.10 -14.25 8.92
CA LYS A 217 28.26 -14.52 7.47
C LYS A 217 28.76 -15.95 7.20
N ILE A 218 29.82 -16.39 7.90
CA ILE A 218 30.35 -17.76 7.76
C ILE A 218 29.31 -18.81 8.17
N ALA A 219 28.63 -18.60 9.30
CA ALA A 219 27.62 -19.54 9.80
C ALA A 219 26.45 -19.69 8.81
N ILE A 220 26.02 -18.59 8.18
CA ILE A 220 24.98 -18.58 7.14
C ILE A 220 25.42 -19.40 5.92
N VAL A 221 26.58 -19.07 5.33
CA VAL A 221 27.09 -19.76 4.13
C VAL A 221 27.31 -21.25 4.41
N LEU A 222 27.91 -21.57 5.56
CA LEU A 222 28.13 -22.95 5.97
C LEU A 222 26.80 -23.67 6.17
N GLY A 223 25.84 -23.07 6.86
CA GLY A 223 24.51 -23.64 7.11
C GLY A 223 23.79 -24.01 5.82
N ILE A 224 23.74 -23.08 4.86
CA ILE A 224 23.17 -23.33 3.52
C ILE A 224 23.92 -24.47 2.81
N ALA A 225 25.25 -24.48 2.85
CA ALA A 225 26.05 -25.54 2.24
C ALA A 225 25.76 -26.92 2.88
N MET A 226 25.63 -27.00 4.21
CA MET A 226 25.29 -28.25 4.92
C MET A 226 23.89 -28.75 4.53
N VAL A 227 22.91 -27.84 4.42
CA VAL A 227 21.56 -28.17 3.93
C VAL A 227 21.67 -28.78 2.53
N MET A 228 22.37 -28.13 1.59
CA MET A 228 22.52 -28.62 0.21
C MET A 228 23.19 -29.99 0.14
N VAL A 229 24.27 -30.21 0.89
CA VAL A 229 24.95 -31.51 0.98
C VAL A 229 24.00 -32.59 1.53
N SER A 230 23.22 -32.26 2.57
CA SER A 230 22.25 -33.20 3.15
C SER A 230 21.16 -33.61 2.15
N LEU A 231 20.70 -32.69 1.29
CA LEU A 231 19.70 -32.94 0.26
C LEU A 231 20.26 -33.79 -0.89
N VAL A 232 21.51 -33.56 -1.29
CA VAL A 232 22.21 -34.41 -2.25
C VAL A 232 22.36 -35.84 -1.71
N ALA A 233 22.70 -35.99 -0.42
CA ALA A 233 22.76 -37.29 0.22
C ALA A 233 21.37 -37.96 0.31
N LEU A 234 20.32 -37.21 0.64
CA LEU A 234 18.94 -37.68 0.61
C LEU A 234 18.52 -38.17 -0.79
N HIS A 235 18.92 -37.45 -1.84
CA HIS A 235 18.68 -37.86 -3.22
C HIS A 235 19.36 -39.18 -3.56
N ARG A 236 20.61 -39.38 -3.12
CA ARG A 236 21.35 -40.63 -3.32
C ARG A 236 20.66 -41.80 -2.58
N LEU A 237 20.12 -41.57 -1.38
CA LEU A 237 19.30 -42.56 -0.68
C LEU A 237 18.00 -42.86 -1.43
N ASP A 238 17.37 -41.86 -2.04
CA ASP A 238 16.16 -42.04 -2.86
C ASP A 238 16.36 -42.99 -4.03
N MET A 239 17.55 -43.04 -4.61
CA MET A 239 17.87 -43.88 -5.77
C MET A 239 18.12 -45.36 -5.44
N ARG A 240 18.12 -45.75 -4.16
CA ARG A 240 18.37 -47.13 -3.70
C ARG A 240 17.25 -48.12 -4.00
N ASP A 241 16.08 -47.67 -4.41
CA ASP A 241 14.94 -48.53 -4.75
C ASP A 241 15.06 -49.17 -6.15
N GLY A 242 16.18 -48.93 -6.87
CA GLY A 242 16.47 -49.49 -8.19
C GLY A 242 15.65 -48.85 -9.31
N ARG A 243 14.82 -47.84 -9.01
CA ARG A 243 14.02 -47.13 -10.00
C ARG A 243 14.81 -45.93 -10.53
N ARG A 244 14.96 -45.85 -11.85
CA ARG A 244 15.53 -44.64 -12.48
C ARG A 244 14.72 -43.41 -12.10
N ALA A 245 15.41 -42.30 -11.84
CA ALA A 245 14.76 -41.01 -11.65
C ALA A 245 13.87 -40.72 -12.87
N ARG A 246 12.58 -40.49 -12.63
CA ARG A 246 11.73 -39.93 -13.68
C ARG A 246 12.27 -38.55 -14.04
N ARG A 247 12.39 -38.26 -15.33
CA ARG A 247 12.82 -36.95 -15.83
C ARG A 247 12.05 -35.83 -15.11
N PHE A 248 12.72 -34.72 -14.81
CA PHE A 248 12.10 -33.60 -14.12
C PHE A 248 10.89 -33.09 -14.92
N ALA A 249 11.08 -32.89 -16.24
CA ALA A 249 10.03 -32.64 -17.22
C ALA A 249 9.92 -33.81 -18.22
N PRO A 250 8.75 -34.46 -18.39
CA PRO A 250 8.54 -35.52 -19.37
C PRO A 250 8.60 -35.02 -20.83
N LYS A 251 8.75 -35.93 -21.80
CA LYS A 251 8.82 -35.58 -23.23
C LYS A 251 7.54 -34.85 -23.65
N GLY A 252 7.67 -33.63 -24.17
CA GLY A 252 6.55 -32.79 -24.60
C GLY A 252 5.96 -31.85 -23.54
N TRP A 253 6.57 -31.78 -22.35
CA TRP A 253 6.15 -30.85 -21.29
C TRP A 253 6.14 -29.39 -21.75
N TRP A 254 7.22 -28.97 -22.43
CA TRP A 254 7.41 -27.63 -23.00
C TRP A 254 6.64 -27.33 -24.29
N LYS A 255 5.89 -28.28 -24.86
CA LYS A 255 5.17 -28.02 -26.12
C LYS A 255 3.99 -27.09 -25.87
N PRO A 256 3.98 -25.83 -26.37
CA PRO A 256 2.90 -24.91 -26.14
C PRO A 256 1.61 -25.42 -26.79
N ARG A 257 0.47 -25.25 -26.10
CA ARG A 257 -0.86 -25.51 -26.64
C ARG A 257 -1.52 -24.15 -26.96
N PRO A 258 -2.50 -24.09 -27.86
CA PRO A 258 -3.21 -22.84 -28.16
C PRO A 258 -3.79 -22.15 -26.93
N LEU A 259 -4.33 -22.93 -25.98
CA LEU A 259 -4.82 -22.39 -24.71
C LEU A 259 -3.70 -21.79 -23.85
N ASP A 260 -2.50 -22.40 -23.85
CA ASP A 260 -1.37 -21.86 -23.09
C ASP A 260 -0.94 -20.52 -23.68
N LEU A 261 -0.89 -20.41 -25.01
CA LEU A 261 -0.59 -19.16 -25.70
C LEU A 261 -1.64 -18.09 -25.41
N LEU A 262 -2.93 -18.45 -25.37
CA LEU A 262 -4.00 -17.51 -25.02
C LEU A 262 -3.87 -16.99 -23.59
N VAL A 263 -3.64 -17.87 -22.60
CA VAL A 263 -3.45 -17.47 -21.21
C VAL A 263 -2.22 -16.58 -21.07
N MET A 264 -1.11 -16.95 -21.69
CA MET A 264 0.11 -16.14 -21.66
C MET A 264 -0.07 -14.80 -22.36
N ALA A 265 -0.79 -14.75 -23.48
CA ALA A 265 -1.09 -13.50 -24.18
C ALA A 265 -2.02 -12.58 -23.36
N ALA A 266 -3.02 -13.15 -22.67
CA ALA A 266 -3.90 -12.37 -21.79
C ALA A 266 -3.12 -11.79 -20.60
N LEU A 267 -2.24 -12.58 -19.98
CA LEU A 267 -1.36 -12.11 -18.91
C LEU A 267 -0.37 -11.05 -19.40
N LEU A 268 0.23 -11.25 -20.58
CA LEU A 268 1.17 -10.28 -21.16
C LEU A 268 0.45 -8.97 -21.53
N LEU A 269 -0.75 -9.05 -22.12
CA LEU A 269 -1.55 -7.87 -22.40
C LEU A 269 -1.87 -7.11 -21.10
N TRP A 270 -2.33 -7.84 -20.08
CA TRP A 270 -2.67 -7.27 -18.77
C TRP A 270 -1.45 -6.71 -18.03
N HIS A 271 -0.25 -7.24 -18.26
CA HIS A 271 0.98 -6.67 -17.73
C HIS A 271 1.16 -5.21 -18.16
N PHE A 272 0.75 -4.87 -19.39
CA PHE A 272 0.85 -3.50 -19.92
C PHE A 272 -0.36 -2.63 -19.63
N ILE A 273 -1.58 -3.15 -19.82
CA ILE A 273 -2.79 -2.31 -19.70
C ILE A 273 -3.48 -2.44 -18.35
N GLY A 274 -3.21 -3.51 -17.61
CA GLY A 274 -3.98 -3.90 -16.42
C GLY A 274 -3.71 -3.04 -15.20
N ALA A 275 -4.71 -2.98 -14.33
CA ALA A 275 -4.64 -2.27 -13.05
C ALA A 275 -3.53 -2.82 -12.15
N ASN A 276 -2.92 -1.92 -11.39
CA ASN A 276 -1.96 -2.26 -10.33
C ASN A 276 -2.69 -2.58 -9.01
N THR A 277 -1.93 -2.97 -7.99
CA THR A 277 -2.48 -3.26 -6.66
C THR A 277 -2.29 -2.07 -5.71
N SER A 278 -3.06 -2.01 -4.63
CA SER A 278 -3.09 -0.86 -3.70
C SER A 278 -1.73 -0.55 -3.07
N ASP A 279 -0.94 -1.58 -2.74
CA ASP A 279 0.26 -1.45 -1.89
C ASP A 279 1.55 -1.46 -2.73
N ASP A 280 1.44 -1.29 -4.05
CA ASP A 280 2.62 -1.30 -4.93
C ASP A 280 3.55 -0.11 -4.63
N GLY A 281 3.00 1.05 -4.25
CA GLY A 281 3.78 2.21 -3.83
C GLY A 281 4.43 1.98 -2.47
N TYR A 282 3.68 1.39 -1.53
CA TYR A 282 4.17 1.01 -0.20
C TYR A 282 5.47 0.19 -0.29
N ILE A 283 5.40 -0.95 -1.00
CA ILE A 283 6.51 -1.90 -1.11
C ILE A 283 7.68 -1.30 -1.92
N LEU A 284 7.39 -0.49 -2.94
CA LEU A 284 8.45 0.14 -3.72
C LEU A 284 9.25 1.15 -2.89
N THR A 285 8.58 1.96 -2.07
CA THR A 285 9.25 2.93 -1.20
C THR A 285 10.11 2.22 -0.17
N GLU A 286 9.60 1.19 0.54
CA GLU A 286 10.42 0.39 1.47
C GLU A 286 11.64 -0.22 0.77
N ALA A 287 11.43 -0.82 -0.41
CA ALA A 287 12.51 -1.45 -1.16
C ALA A 287 13.59 -0.45 -1.61
N ARG A 288 13.23 0.81 -1.86
CA ARG A 288 14.17 1.90 -2.19
C ARG A 288 14.86 2.44 -0.94
N SER A 289 14.12 2.67 0.14
CA SER A 289 14.66 3.13 1.42
C SER A 289 15.64 2.13 2.02
N ALA A 290 15.48 0.84 1.74
CA ALA A 290 16.41 -0.20 2.18
C ALA A 290 17.85 -0.02 1.69
N LEU A 291 18.07 0.74 0.61
CA LEU A 291 19.41 1.07 0.12
C LEU A 291 20.12 2.09 1.00
N SER A 292 19.38 3.08 1.53
CA SER A 292 19.95 4.11 2.40
C SER A 292 20.00 3.66 3.85
N SER A 293 18.95 3.00 4.36
CA SER A 293 18.83 2.65 5.78
C SER A 293 19.68 1.46 6.21
N GLY A 294 20.07 0.60 5.26
CA GLY A 294 20.85 -0.62 5.52
C GLY A 294 20.03 -1.83 5.97
N TYR A 295 18.70 -1.70 6.09
CA TYR A 295 17.74 -2.77 6.40
C TYR A 295 16.42 -2.51 5.67
N MET A 296 15.37 -3.32 5.82
CA MET A 296 14.05 -3.05 5.20
C MET A 296 13.09 -2.41 6.23
N PRO A 297 13.01 -1.06 6.29
CA PRO A 297 12.18 -0.33 7.25
C PRO A 297 10.71 -0.29 6.81
N GLU A 298 9.81 -0.27 7.79
CA GLU A 298 8.45 0.24 7.60
C GLU A 298 8.51 1.78 7.57
N VAL A 299 8.61 2.37 6.38
CA VAL A 299 8.84 3.82 6.20
C VAL A 299 7.63 4.65 6.60
N PHE A 300 6.43 4.09 6.41
CA PHE A 300 5.17 4.83 6.53
C PHE A 300 4.50 4.69 7.90
N ARG A 301 4.97 3.76 8.75
CA ARG A 301 4.38 3.46 10.06
C ARG A 301 5.37 2.69 10.91
N TYR A 302 5.08 2.48 12.19
CA TYR A 302 5.83 1.62 13.10
C TYR A 302 7.24 2.10 13.44
N PHE A 303 7.49 3.41 13.45
CA PHE A 303 8.72 3.98 14.01
C PHE A 303 9.99 3.42 13.35
N GLY A 304 9.93 3.17 12.03
CA GLY A 304 11.02 2.57 11.24
C GLY A 304 11.34 1.11 11.58
N ALA A 305 10.46 0.38 12.26
CA ALA A 305 10.74 -1.01 12.58
C ALA A 305 10.87 -1.89 11.32
N PRO A 306 11.75 -2.92 11.33
CA PRO A 306 11.94 -3.77 10.17
C PRO A 306 10.71 -4.66 9.92
N TYR A 307 10.37 -4.88 8.65
CA TYR A 307 9.30 -5.81 8.20
C TYR A 307 9.54 -7.29 8.58
N ALA A 308 10.69 -7.61 9.19
CA ALA A 308 11.09 -8.95 9.59
C ALA A 308 10.09 -9.56 10.62
N PRO A 309 9.76 -10.86 10.53
CA PRO A 309 10.43 -11.90 9.73
C PRO A 309 9.88 -12.08 8.30
N PHE A 310 9.02 -11.18 7.82
CA PHE A 310 8.44 -11.24 6.48
C PHE A 310 9.23 -10.39 5.48
N GLY A 311 8.73 -10.22 4.25
CA GLY A 311 9.28 -9.26 3.28
C GLY A 311 10.57 -9.70 2.57
N MET A 312 11.07 -10.91 2.82
CA MET A 312 12.31 -11.41 2.20
C MET A 312 12.35 -11.31 0.66
N PRO A 313 11.24 -11.52 -0.09
CA PRO A 313 11.26 -11.32 -1.52
C PRO A 313 11.40 -9.86 -1.97
N TYR A 314 11.13 -8.88 -1.11
CA TYR A 314 11.19 -7.45 -1.47
C TYR A 314 12.62 -6.98 -1.77
N TYR A 315 13.63 -7.66 -1.23
CA TYR A 315 15.03 -7.47 -1.64
C TYR A 315 15.27 -7.70 -3.14
N ILE A 316 14.40 -8.45 -3.84
CA ILE A 316 14.43 -8.55 -5.31
C ILE A 316 14.10 -7.19 -5.93
N TYR A 317 13.12 -6.47 -5.38
CA TYR A 317 12.74 -5.15 -5.86
C TYR A 317 13.78 -4.10 -5.48
N THR A 318 14.43 -4.20 -4.32
CA THR A 318 15.62 -3.40 -3.95
C THR A 318 16.75 -3.57 -4.96
N PHE A 319 16.93 -4.78 -5.51
CA PHE A 319 17.91 -5.02 -6.56
C PHE A 319 17.47 -4.44 -7.91
N ILE A 320 16.19 -4.62 -8.31
CA ILE A 320 15.70 -4.12 -9.60
C ILE A 320 15.65 -2.58 -9.64
N SER A 321 15.23 -1.94 -8.54
CA SER A 321 15.07 -0.48 -8.43
C SER A 321 16.37 0.30 -8.59
N GLN A 322 17.53 -0.35 -8.39
CA GLN A 322 18.85 0.24 -8.67
C GLN A 322 19.12 0.43 -10.18
N PHE A 323 18.39 -0.27 -11.05
CA PHE A 323 18.61 -0.23 -12.50
C PHE A 323 17.45 0.40 -13.27
N THR A 324 16.22 0.23 -12.79
CA THR A 324 15.01 0.75 -13.44
C THR A 324 13.88 0.87 -12.44
N LEU A 325 13.09 1.92 -12.59
CA LEU A 325 11.92 2.25 -11.80
C LEU A 325 10.63 2.08 -12.61
N ALA A 326 10.73 1.65 -13.87
CA ALA A 326 9.56 1.39 -14.70
C ALA A 326 8.72 0.22 -14.15
N SER A 327 7.42 0.47 -13.99
CA SER A 327 6.42 -0.51 -13.52
C SER A 327 6.46 -1.85 -14.27
N VAL A 328 6.72 -1.82 -15.59
CA VAL A 328 6.82 -3.02 -16.43
C VAL A 328 7.97 -3.96 -16.03
N TRP A 329 9.09 -3.43 -15.56
CA TRP A 329 10.26 -4.21 -15.15
C TRP A 329 10.13 -4.65 -13.69
N LEU A 330 9.66 -3.76 -12.82
CA LEU A 330 9.39 -4.07 -11.41
C LEU A 330 8.38 -5.22 -11.27
N ARG A 331 7.36 -5.29 -12.13
CA ARG A 331 6.35 -6.36 -12.13
C ARG A 331 6.73 -7.61 -12.95
N LEU A 332 7.90 -7.63 -13.58
CA LEU A 332 8.35 -8.79 -14.37
C LEU A 332 8.41 -10.09 -13.54
N PRO A 333 8.91 -10.10 -12.29
CA PRO A 333 8.86 -11.29 -11.44
C PRO A 333 7.44 -11.85 -11.29
N THR A 334 6.44 -10.97 -11.08
CA THR A 334 5.03 -11.33 -10.98
C THR A 334 4.51 -11.99 -12.26
N LEU A 335 4.83 -11.45 -13.44
CA LEU A 335 4.45 -12.06 -14.73
C LEU A 335 5.07 -13.45 -14.92
N LEU A 336 6.35 -13.61 -14.57
CA LEU A 336 7.04 -14.90 -14.67
C LEU A 336 6.44 -15.94 -13.72
N LEU A 337 6.05 -15.54 -12.51
CA LEU A 337 5.34 -16.39 -11.56
C LEU A 337 3.94 -16.76 -12.05
N ALA A 338 3.25 -15.87 -12.78
CA ALA A 338 1.97 -16.16 -13.42
C ALA A 338 2.12 -17.29 -14.44
N PHE A 339 3.12 -17.17 -15.33
CA PHE A 339 3.43 -18.20 -16.32
C PHE A 339 3.79 -19.52 -15.65
N ALA A 340 4.69 -19.49 -14.67
CA ALA A 340 5.13 -20.68 -13.93
C ALA A 340 3.93 -21.38 -13.24
N THR A 341 3.05 -20.61 -12.60
CA THR A 341 1.82 -21.11 -11.96
C THR A 341 0.91 -21.79 -12.97
N TRP A 342 0.65 -21.16 -14.12
CA TRP A 342 -0.17 -21.76 -15.18
C TRP A 342 0.46 -23.05 -15.74
N PHE A 343 1.79 -23.08 -15.95
CA PHE A 343 2.48 -24.28 -16.40
C PHE A 343 2.35 -25.43 -15.38
N LEU A 344 2.50 -25.16 -14.08
CA LEU A 344 2.29 -26.18 -13.04
C LEU A 344 0.85 -26.70 -13.03
N ILE A 345 -0.15 -25.82 -13.13
CA ILE A 345 -1.56 -26.22 -13.20
C ILE A 345 -1.82 -27.10 -14.44
N SER A 346 -1.42 -26.63 -15.62
CA SER A 346 -1.76 -27.26 -16.91
C SER A 346 -0.98 -28.55 -17.20
N ARG A 347 0.25 -28.68 -16.68
CA ARG A 347 1.17 -29.80 -16.97
C ARG A 347 1.33 -30.79 -15.84
N GLU A 348 1.28 -30.35 -14.58
CA GLU A 348 1.48 -31.24 -13.43
C GLU A 348 0.15 -31.57 -12.75
N VAL A 349 -0.69 -30.58 -12.45
CA VAL A 349 -1.90 -30.80 -11.64
C VAL A 349 -3.03 -31.44 -12.43
N ILE A 350 -3.46 -30.86 -13.54
CA ILE A 350 -4.58 -31.39 -14.34
C ILE A 350 -4.31 -32.86 -14.76
N PRO A 351 -3.12 -33.24 -15.25
CA PRO A 351 -2.84 -34.64 -15.57
C PRO A 351 -2.79 -35.57 -14.35
N ARG A 352 -2.47 -35.05 -13.15
CA ARG A 352 -2.46 -35.79 -11.88
C ARG A 352 -3.86 -36.11 -11.39
N LEU A 353 -4.86 -35.27 -11.73
CA LEU A 353 -6.27 -35.51 -11.40
C LEU A 353 -6.87 -36.70 -12.15
N GLY A 354 -6.32 -37.13 -13.28
CA GLY A 354 -6.74 -38.36 -13.97
C GLY A 354 -6.85 -38.22 -15.48
N VAL A 355 -7.24 -39.31 -16.14
CA VAL A 355 -7.39 -39.35 -17.61
C VAL A 355 -8.55 -38.47 -18.08
N ALA A 356 -9.66 -38.44 -17.35
CA ALA A 356 -10.80 -37.58 -17.69
C ALA A 356 -10.41 -36.09 -17.68
N ALA A 357 -9.73 -35.63 -16.64
CA ALA A 357 -9.24 -34.26 -16.52
C ALA A 357 -8.32 -33.84 -17.69
N ARG A 358 -7.50 -34.77 -18.19
CA ARG A 358 -6.58 -34.53 -19.31
C ARG A 358 -7.29 -34.38 -20.65
N ASN A 359 -8.32 -35.18 -20.87
CA ASN A 359 -8.96 -35.30 -22.18
C ASN A 359 -10.06 -34.27 -22.39
N HIS A 360 -10.74 -33.86 -21.31
CA HIS A 360 -11.83 -32.89 -21.39
C HIS A 360 -11.32 -31.46 -21.62
N ALA A 361 -11.77 -30.81 -22.69
CA ALA A 361 -11.37 -29.43 -22.98
C ALA A 361 -11.99 -28.46 -21.97
N ALA A 362 -13.27 -28.67 -21.62
CA ALA A 362 -13.99 -27.86 -20.63
C ALA A 362 -13.22 -27.67 -19.32
N VAL A 363 -12.58 -28.73 -18.81
CA VAL A 363 -11.80 -28.68 -17.57
C VAL A 363 -10.62 -27.72 -17.67
N ARG A 364 -9.89 -27.76 -18.79
CA ARG A 364 -8.74 -26.89 -19.03
C ARG A 364 -9.16 -25.43 -19.25
N TRP A 365 -10.24 -25.22 -19.99
CA TRP A 365 -10.80 -23.89 -20.23
C TRP A 365 -11.36 -23.25 -18.95
N THR A 366 -12.11 -23.99 -18.12
CA THR A 366 -12.55 -23.47 -16.81
C THR A 366 -11.37 -23.17 -15.90
N ALA A 367 -10.37 -24.05 -15.84
CA ALA A 367 -9.17 -23.79 -15.03
C ALA A 367 -8.43 -22.52 -15.48
N ALA A 368 -8.29 -22.32 -16.80
CA ALA A 368 -7.70 -21.11 -17.37
C ALA A 368 -8.52 -19.85 -17.05
N ALA A 369 -9.84 -19.90 -17.26
CA ALA A 369 -10.72 -18.76 -17.04
C ALA A 369 -10.78 -18.35 -15.56
N VAL A 370 -10.88 -19.32 -14.64
CA VAL A 370 -10.86 -19.04 -13.19
C VAL A 370 -9.48 -18.55 -12.76
N PHE A 371 -8.40 -19.14 -13.28
CA PHE A 371 -7.04 -18.65 -13.01
C PHE A 371 -6.87 -17.19 -13.41
N LEU A 372 -7.28 -16.82 -14.63
CA LEU A 372 -7.23 -15.44 -15.11
C LEU A 372 -8.15 -14.53 -14.29
N ALA A 373 -9.37 -14.96 -13.95
CA ALA A 373 -10.29 -14.18 -13.13
C ALA A 373 -9.69 -13.80 -11.76
N PHE A 374 -8.90 -14.68 -11.15
CA PHE A 374 -8.14 -14.34 -9.94
C PHE A 374 -6.91 -13.51 -10.25
N TRP A 375 -6.09 -13.93 -11.22
CA TRP A 375 -4.78 -13.33 -11.43
C TRP A 375 -4.86 -11.89 -11.91
N LEU A 376 -5.72 -11.61 -12.88
CA LEU A 376 -5.88 -10.26 -13.44
C LEU A 376 -6.44 -9.28 -12.38
N THR A 377 -7.27 -9.78 -11.46
CA THR A 377 -7.93 -8.97 -10.44
C THR A 377 -7.02 -8.62 -9.27
N TYR A 378 -6.16 -9.55 -8.82
CA TYR A 378 -5.43 -9.41 -7.56
C TYR A 378 -3.89 -9.38 -7.71
N ASN A 379 -3.33 -10.00 -8.74
CA ASN A 379 -1.92 -10.38 -8.78
C ASN A 379 -1.15 -9.65 -9.88
N ASN A 380 -1.46 -8.38 -10.16
CA ASN A 380 -0.81 -7.56 -11.19
C ASN A 380 0.07 -6.43 -10.61
N GLY A 381 0.59 -6.65 -9.39
CA GLY A 381 1.47 -5.73 -8.67
C GLY A 381 2.77 -6.41 -8.20
N ILE A 382 3.48 -5.76 -7.27
CA ILE A 382 4.71 -6.25 -6.62
C ILE A 382 4.46 -6.82 -5.22
N ARG A 383 3.21 -6.79 -4.75
CA ARG A 383 2.74 -7.49 -3.55
C ARG A 383 3.15 -8.97 -3.49
N PRO A 384 3.12 -9.62 -2.31
CA PRO A 384 3.60 -10.99 -2.14
C PRO A 384 2.60 -12.08 -2.56
N GLU A 385 1.31 -11.78 -2.79
CA GLU A 385 0.31 -12.79 -3.16
C GLU A 385 0.63 -13.60 -4.44
N PRO A 386 1.20 -13.04 -5.52
CA PRO A 386 1.71 -13.81 -6.66
C PRO A 386 2.75 -14.86 -6.25
N ILE A 387 3.65 -14.52 -5.32
CA ILE A 387 4.67 -15.43 -4.77
C ILE A 387 3.98 -16.53 -3.98
N VAL A 388 2.98 -16.18 -3.16
CA VAL A 388 2.20 -17.14 -2.38
C VAL A 388 1.41 -18.09 -3.27
N ALA A 389 0.70 -17.57 -4.27
CA ALA A 389 -0.07 -18.37 -5.21
C ALA A 389 0.81 -19.40 -5.94
N PHE A 390 2.01 -18.99 -6.36
CA PHE A 390 3.03 -19.89 -6.93
C PHE A 390 3.59 -20.87 -5.90
N GLY A 391 3.96 -20.39 -4.71
CA GLY A 391 4.55 -21.16 -3.63
C GLY A 391 3.65 -22.29 -3.14
N VAL A 392 2.35 -22.02 -3.01
CA VAL A 392 1.32 -23.01 -2.66
C VAL A 392 1.24 -24.13 -3.69
N ILE A 393 1.18 -23.78 -4.99
CA ILE A 393 1.10 -24.79 -6.05
C ILE A 393 2.41 -25.57 -6.18
N ALA A 394 3.57 -24.92 -6.02
CA ALA A 394 4.88 -25.56 -6.03
C ALA A 394 5.02 -26.55 -4.87
N THR A 395 4.59 -26.17 -3.67
CA THR A 395 4.53 -27.03 -2.48
C THR A 395 3.64 -28.24 -2.73
N TRP A 396 2.41 -28.01 -3.20
CA TRP A 396 1.44 -29.08 -3.48
C TRP A 396 1.94 -30.06 -4.55
N VAL A 397 2.46 -29.57 -5.68
CA VAL A 397 3.00 -30.40 -6.77
C VAL A 397 4.17 -31.24 -6.28
N SER A 398 5.05 -30.65 -5.47
CA SER A 398 6.24 -31.32 -4.93
C SER A 398 5.87 -32.44 -3.95
N LEU A 399 4.87 -32.20 -3.08
CA LEU A 399 4.29 -33.22 -2.21
C LEU A 399 3.62 -34.34 -3.03
N GLU A 400 2.79 -34.01 -4.02
CA GLU A 400 2.15 -35.03 -4.86
C GLU A 400 3.18 -35.88 -5.62
N ARG A 401 4.26 -35.26 -6.09
CA ARG A 401 5.35 -35.96 -6.75
C ARG A 401 6.08 -36.87 -5.77
N ALA A 402 6.35 -36.42 -4.54
CA ALA A 402 6.92 -37.24 -3.48
C ALA A 402 6.06 -38.49 -3.21
N LEU A 403 4.74 -38.30 -3.03
CA LEU A 403 3.78 -39.36 -2.76
C LEU A 403 3.63 -40.33 -3.94
N ALA A 404 3.59 -39.82 -5.17
CA ALA A 404 3.43 -40.65 -6.37
C ALA A 404 4.69 -41.46 -6.70
N THR A 405 5.88 -40.93 -6.41
CA THR A 405 7.16 -41.58 -6.72
C THR A 405 7.76 -42.36 -5.55
N GLY A 406 7.29 -42.12 -4.31
CA GLY A 406 7.85 -42.72 -3.10
C GLY A 406 9.22 -42.17 -2.72
N ARG A 407 9.49 -40.89 -3.03
CA ARG A 407 10.78 -40.21 -2.85
C ARG A 407 10.64 -39.04 -1.88
N LEU A 408 11.69 -38.76 -1.11
CA LEU A 408 11.67 -37.71 -0.09
C LEU A 408 12.30 -36.40 -0.55
N LEU A 409 13.18 -36.39 -1.56
CA LEU A 409 13.73 -35.15 -2.08
C LEU A 409 12.63 -34.15 -2.55
N PRO A 410 11.57 -34.56 -3.28
CA PRO A 410 10.50 -33.63 -3.62
C PRO A 410 9.72 -33.14 -2.38
N ALA A 411 9.65 -33.93 -1.30
CA ALA A 411 9.07 -33.46 -0.05
C ALA A 411 9.97 -32.41 0.64
N ALA A 412 11.29 -32.58 0.58
CA ALA A 412 12.24 -31.59 1.06
C ALA A 412 12.10 -30.26 0.29
N PHE A 413 11.97 -30.31 -1.04
CA PHE A 413 11.70 -29.12 -1.85
C PHE A 413 10.35 -28.48 -1.51
N ALA A 414 9.33 -29.26 -1.18
CA ALA A 414 8.06 -28.72 -0.71
C ALA A 414 8.22 -27.95 0.62
N PHE A 415 9.09 -28.40 1.53
CA PHE A 415 9.37 -27.69 2.77
C PHE A 415 10.17 -26.40 2.52
N ILE A 416 11.12 -26.40 1.59
CA ILE A 416 11.83 -25.18 1.18
C ILE A 416 10.83 -24.19 0.57
N ALA A 417 10.08 -24.61 -0.45
CA ALA A 417 9.09 -23.76 -1.11
C ALA A 417 8.08 -23.20 -0.10
N GLY A 418 7.56 -24.04 0.80
CA GLY A 418 6.63 -23.60 1.84
C GLY A 418 7.24 -22.62 2.83
N ALA A 419 8.49 -22.83 3.27
CA ALA A 419 9.18 -21.95 4.20
C ALA A 419 9.48 -20.57 3.58
N PHE A 420 10.00 -20.54 2.35
CA PHE A 420 10.20 -19.29 1.59
C PHE A 420 8.89 -18.56 1.30
N THR A 421 7.81 -19.30 1.08
CA THR A 421 6.49 -18.69 0.86
C THR A 421 5.96 -18.09 2.14
N LEU A 422 6.21 -18.72 3.29
CA LEU A 422 5.83 -18.19 4.60
C LEU A 422 6.61 -16.93 4.97
N SER A 423 7.89 -16.82 4.58
CA SER A 423 8.67 -15.60 4.77
C SER A 423 8.29 -14.46 3.81
N ALA A 424 7.45 -14.73 2.80
CA ALA A 424 6.95 -13.68 1.91
C ALA A 424 5.81 -12.89 2.56
N ALA A 425 4.84 -13.58 3.18
CA ALA A 425 3.69 -12.99 3.82
C ALA A 425 3.00 -13.97 4.79
N PRO A 426 2.17 -13.48 5.74
CA PRO A 426 1.35 -14.33 6.62
C PRO A 426 0.44 -15.32 5.86
N THR A 427 -0.07 -14.93 4.68
CA THR A 427 -0.85 -15.81 3.79
C THR A 427 -0.07 -17.04 3.29
N GLY A 428 1.27 -17.04 3.42
CA GLY A 428 2.11 -18.19 3.14
C GLY A 428 1.83 -19.42 4.02
N THR A 429 1.06 -19.25 5.11
CA THR A 429 0.46 -20.34 5.90
C THR A 429 -0.34 -21.35 5.05
N PHE A 430 -0.77 -20.99 3.84
CA PHE A 430 -1.42 -21.92 2.90
C PHE A 430 -0.52 -23.08 2.49
N CYS A 431 0.81 -22.91 2.53
CA CYS A 431 1.75 -24.01 2.33
C CYS A 431 1.68 -25.03 3.47
N ILE A 432 1.41 -24.58 4.70
CA ILE A 432 1.15 -25.44 5.86
C ILE A 432 -0.15 -26.22 5.62
N ALA A 433 -1.20 -25.59 5.09
CA ALA A 433 -2.44 -26.28 4.70
C ALA A 433 -2.18 -27.40 3.68
N ALA A 434 -1.33 -27.16 2.67
CA ALA A 434 -0.94 -28.18 1.69
C ALA A 434 -0.23 -29.37 2.35
N ILE A 435 0.68 -29.10 3.30
CA ILE A 435 1.41 -30.11 4.07
C ILE A 435 0.46 -30.90 4.97
N ILE A 436 -0.44 -30.24 5.70
CA ILE A 436 -1.44 -30.88 6.57
C ILE A 436 -2.35 -31.80 5.74
N ALA A 437 -2.84 -31.34 4.58
CA ALA A 437 -3.65 -32.15 3.68
C ALA A 437 -2.90 -33.42 3.19
N ALA A 438 -1.58 -33.35 3.06
CA ALA A 438 -0.71 -34.46 2.67
C ALA A 438 -0.07 -35.23 3.85
N SER A 439 -0.34 -34.83 5.10
CA SER A 439 0.40 -35.28 6.29
C SER A 439 0.38 -36.80 6.49
N ARG A 440 -0.81 -37.43 6.46
CA ARG A 440 -0.95 -38.88 6.64
C ARG A 440 -0.15 -39.70 5.61
N PRO A 441 -0.33 -39.52 4.28
CA PRO A 441 0.45 -40.29 3.31
C PRO A 441 1.94 -39.93 3.34
N LEU A 442 2.31 -38.69 3.71
CA LEU A 442 3.70 -38.28 3.89
C LEU A 442 4.35 -39.00 5.10
N LEU A 443 3.66 -39.07 6.24
CA LEU A 443 4.13 -39.79 7.42
C LEU A 443 4.36 -41.28 7.11
N VAL A 444 3.43 -41.91 6.40
CA VAL A 444 3.60 -43.32 5.97
C VAL A 444 4.82 -43.48 5.07
N LEU A 445 5.08 -42.53 4.17
CA LEU A 445 6.27 -42.53 3.34
C LEU A 445 7.55 -42.37 4.18
N ILE A 446 7.58 -41.40 5.11
CA ILE A 446 8.71 -41.16 6.02
C ILE A 446 9.00 -42.40 6.85
N VAL A 447 8.00 -42.99 7.52
CA VAL A 447 8.16 -44.21 8.34
C VAL A 447 8.74 -45.37 7.50
N ARG A 448 8.24 -45.56 6.28
CA ARG A 448 8.74 -46.60 5.38
C ARG A 448 10.21 -46.39 5.02
N ARG A 449 10.61 -45.13 4.78
CA ARG A 449 11.98 -44.75 4.42
C ARG A 449 12.92 -44.81 5.62
N ALA A 450 12.48 -44.32 6.77
CA ALA A 450 13.23 -44.37 8.02
C ALA A 450 13.54 -45.80 8.46
N LYS A 451 12.61 -46.75 8.31
CA LYS A 451 12.87 -48.17 8.57
C LYS A 451 13.93 -48.79 7.66
N ARG A 452 14.18 -48.21 6.48
CA ARG A 452 15.14 -48.71 5.49
C ARG A 452 16.50 -48.03 5.59
N ASP A 453 16.50 -46.71 5.72
CA ASP A 453 17.70 -45.86 5.62
C ASP A 453 18.14 -45.27 6.98
N GLY A 454 17.33 -45.43 8.03
CA GLY A 454 17.55 -44.84 9.36
C GLY A 454 16.71 -43.58 9.58
N TRP A 455 16.28 -43.36 10.84
CA TRP A 455 15.43 -42.22 11.22
C TRP A 455 16.15 -40.88 11.03
N LEU A 456 17.36 -40.73 11.57
CA LEU A 456 18.12 -39.48 11.49
C LEU A 456 18.48 -39.13 10.03
N ALA A 457 18.90 -40.11 9.23
CA ALA A 457 19.22 -39.92 7.81
C ALA A 457 18.00 -39.49 6.97
N THR A 458 16.79 -39.67 7.50
CA THR A 458 15.53 -39.34 6.84
C THR A 458 14.97 -38.00 7.32
N ILE A 459 14.93 -37.78 8.64
CA ILE A 459 14.31 -36.59 9.24
C ILE A 459 15.24 -35.39 9.18
N ALA A 460 16.54 -35.56 9.42
CA ALA A 460 17.46 -34.41 9.53
C ALA A 460 17.52 -33.58 8.24
N PRO A 461 17.66 -34.16 7.02
CA PRO A 461 17.60 -33.35 5.79
C PRO A 461 16.26 -32.66 5.56
N LEU A 462 15.15 -33.26 6.01
CA LEU A 462 13.80 -32.66 5.89
C LEU A 462 13.63 -31.48 6.86
N GLY A 463 14.07 -31.63 8.11
CA GLY A 463 14.09 -30.55 9.09
C GLY A 463 15.01 -29.41 8.65
N ALA A 464 16.21 -29.73 8.16
CA ALA A 464 17.16 -28.78 7.62
C ALA A 464 16.57 -27.99 6.43
N ALA A 465 15.84 -28.66 5.54
CA ALA A 465 15.15 -28.03 4.41
C ALA A 465 14.06 -27.04 4.85
N GLY A 466 13.28 -27.37 5.89
CA GLY A 466 12.24 -26.48 6.41
C GLY A 466 12.79 -25.29 7.19
N LEU A 467 13.89 -25.47 7.93
CA LEU A 467 14.52 -24.41 8.72
C LEU A 467 15.53 -23.57 7.92
N ALA A 468 15.83 -23.94 6.68
CA ALA A 468 16.80 -23.24 5.85
C ALA A 468 16.48 -21.76 5.66
N VAL A 469 15.18 -21.40 5.65
CA VAL A 469 14.72 -20.01 5.49
C VAL A 469 15.21 -19.07 6.60
N LEU A 470 15.50 -19.59 7.80
CA LEU A 470 15.98 -18.77 8.93
C LEU A 470 17.31 -18.07 8.61
N HIS A 471 18.14 -18.66 7.75
CA HIS A 471 19.38 -18.03 7.30
C HIS A 471 19.14 -16.76 6.47
N LEU A 472 17.98 -16.65 5.81
CA LEU A 472 17.60 -15.47 5.05
C LEU A 472 16.85 -14.48 5.95
N ILE A 473 15.92 -14.97 6.78
CA ILE A 473 15.14 -14.12 7.69
C ILE A 473 16.05 -13.31 8.63
N PHE A 474 17.10 -13.94 9.13
CA PHE A 474 18.05 -13.33 10.04
C PHE A 474 19.39 -13.03 9.36
N LEU A 475 19.35 -12.65 8.07
CA LEU A 475 20.54 -12.28 7.31
C LEU A 475 21.21 -11.06 7.95
N ASP A 476 20.46 -9.98 8.12
CA ASP A 476 20.83 -8.72 8.75
C ASP A 476 20.35 -8.71 10.22
N GLN A 477 19.04 -8.82 10.44
CA GLN A 477 18.43 -8.58 11.75
C GLN A 477 18.79 -9.64 12.81
N PRO A 478 19.04 -9.23 14.06
CA PRO A 478 19.19 -10.14 15.20
C PRO A 478 17.82 -10.62 15.72
N LEU A 479 17.81 -11.76 16.42
CA LEU A 479 16.57 -12.34 16.98
C LEU A 479 15.79 -11.35 17.85
N LYS A 480 16.49 -10.66 18.75
CA LYS A 480 15.85 -9.76 19.70
C LYS A 480 15.23 -8.54 19.01
N GLY A 481 15.91 -7.96 18.02
CA GLY A 481 15.38 -6.87 17.20
C GLY A 481 14.12 -7.28 16.43
N THR A 482 14.11 -8.48 15.81
CA THR A 482 12.91 -9.00 15.13
C THR A 482 11.74 -9.25 16.08
N LEU A 483 11.99 -9.75 17.29
CA LEU A 483 10.93 -9.95 18.29
C LEU A 483 10.36 -8.62 18.79
N GLN A 484 11.21 -7.61 18.97
CA GLN A 484 10.77 -6.26 19.33
C GLN A 484 9.94 -5.61 18.23
N SER A 485 10.40 -5.68 16.97
CA SER A 485 9.62 -5.23 15.81
C SER A 485 8.25 -5.91 15.75
N SER A 486 8.21 -7.24 15.80
CA SER A 486 6.93 -7.97 15.77
C SER A 486 6.01 -7.62 16.95
N SER A 487 6.57 -7.31 18.13
CA SER A 487 5.79 -6.84 19.28
C SER A 487 5.29 -5.41 19.07
N LEU A 488 6.08 -4.53 18.44
CA LEU A 488 5.69 -3.16 18.12
C LEU A 488 4.54 -3.13 17.12
N LEU A 489 4.66 -3.85 15.99
CA LEU A 489 3.61 -3.96 14.97
C LEU A 489 2.29 -4.46 15.57
N GLY A 490 2.37 -5.44 16.48
CA GLY A 490 1.20 -5.98 17.18
C GLY A 490 0.60 -5.06 18.26
N GLN A 491 1.31 -4.02 18.70
CA GLN A 491 0.83 -3.05 19.67
C GLN A 491 0.27 -1.79 19.00
N VAL A 492 0.96 -1.26 17.97
CA VAL A 492 0.54 -0.06 17.22
C VAL A 492 -0.66 -0.35 16.29
N GLY A 493 -0.73 -1.56 15.72
CA GLY A 493 -1.84 -1.94 14.83
C GLY A 493 -1.83 -1.20 13.47
N PRO A 494 -2.85 -1.40 12.63
CA PRO A 494 -4.08 -2.13 12.91
C PRO A 494 -3.90 -3.65 12.89
N LYS A 495 -4.58 -4.33 13.82
CA LYS A 495 -4.67 -5.80 13.88
C LYS A 495 -6.12 -6.22 14.04
N GLY A 496 -6.49 -7.30 13.36
CA GLY A 496 -7.75 -8.00 13.56
C GLY A 496 -7.51 -9.33 14.27
N GLU A 497 -8.34 -9.62 15.25
CA GLU A 497 -8.33 -10.87 15.98
C GLU A 497 -8.83 -12.03 15.09
N TRP A 498 -8.57 -13.27 15.52
CA TRP A 498 -8.90 -14.44 14.71
C TRP A 498 -10.40 -14.59 14.43
N TYR A 499 -11.25 -14.16 15.37
CA TYR A 499 -12.71 -14.20 15.24
C TYR A 499 -13.27 -13.05 14.37
N GLU A 500 -12.47 -12.03 14.05
CA GLU A 500 -12.83 -10.88 13.21
C GLU A 500 -12.59 -11.16 11.71
N GLU A 501 -12.36 -12.42 11.34
CA GLU A 501 -12.23 -12.82 9.93
C GLU A 501 -13.45 -12.45 9.08
N TYR A 502 -14.61 -12.19 9.70
CA TYR A 502 -15.79 -11.71 8.99
C TYR A 502 -15.59 -10.34 8.33
N TRP A 503 -14.72 -9.46 8.87
CA TRP A 503 -14.41 -8.16 8.27
C TRP A 503 -13.95 -8.30 6.82
N ARG A 504 -13.09 -9.30 6.54
CA ARG A 504 -12.60 -9.58 5.18
C ARG A 504 -13.72 -9.80 4.17
N TYR A 505 -14.80 -10.46 4.59
CA TYR A 505 -15.94 -10.76 3.75
C TYR A 505 -16.95 -9.61 3.73
N GLN A 506 -17.02 -8.82 4.80
CA GLN A 506 -17.78 -7.56 4.84
C GLN A 506 -17.23 -6.57 3.82
N TRP A 507 -15.91 -6.30 3.83
CA TRP A 507 -15.22 -5.47 2.84
C TRP A 507 -15.47 -5.96 1.41
N LEU A 508 -15.42 -7.29 1.19
CA LEU A 508 -15.69 -7.89 -0.12
C LEU A 508 -17.12 -7.61 -0.64
N LEU A 509 -18.09 -7.45 0.26
CA LEU A 509 -19.51 -7.24 -0.07
C LEU A 509 -19.95 -5.77 -0.05
N GLN A 510 -19.05 -4.84 0.26
CA GLN A 510 -19.30 -3.41 0.13
C GLN A 510 -19.10 -2.92 -1.31
N PRO A 511 -19.84 -1.91 -1.77
CA PRO A 511 -19.78 -1.40 -3.15
C PRO A 511 -18.56 -0.49 -3.40
N THR A 512 -17.38 -0.87 -2.89
CA THR A 512 -16.12 -0.14 -3.03
C THR A 512 -15.15 -0.88 -3.97
N PRO A 513 -13.98 -0.30 -4.34
CA PRO A 513 -12.96 -1.01 -5.11
C PRO A 513 -12.49 -2.33 -4.45
N ASP A 514 -12.53 -2.43 -3.12
CA ASP A 514 -12.20 -3.67 -2.40
C ASP A 514 -13.25 -4.77 -2.54
N GLY A 515 -14.49 -4.38 -2.77
CA GLY A 515 -15.61 -5.26 -3.07
C GLY A 515 -16.05 -5.19 -4.53
N SER A 516 -15.17 -4.83 -5.47
CA SER A 516 -15.53 -4.67 -6.88
C SER A 516 -16.09 -5.95 -7.50
N LEU A 517 -16.80 -5.83 -8.62
CA LEU A 517 -17.44 -6.97 -9.29
C LEU A 517 -16.44 -8.10 -9.60
N ALA A 518 -15.21 -7.74 -9.98
CA ALA A 518 -14.15 -8.69 -10.34
C ALA A 518 -13.67 -9.46 -9.10
N ARG A 519 -13.44 -8.75 -7.99
CA ARG A 519 -13.04 -9.32 -6.70
C ARG A 519 -14.10 -10.27 -6.15
N ARG A 520 -15.36 -9.83 -6.13
CA ARG A 520 -16.50 -10.67 -5.68
C ARG A 520 -16.62 -11.95 -6.48
N PHE A 521 -16.58 -11.85 -7.81
CA PHE A 521 -16.78 -12.99 -8.68
C PHE A 521 -15.75 -14.10 -8.41
N ALA A 522 -14.47 -13.75 -8.30
CA ALA A 522 -13.39 -14.71 -8.08
C ALA A 522 -13.63 -15.56 -6.82
N ILE A 523 -13.92 -14.93 -5.69
CA ILE A 523 -14.12 -15.61 -4.40
C ILE A 523 -15.44 -16.36 -4.32
N LEU A 524 -16.55 -15.76 -4.77
CA LEU A 524 -17.84 -16.42 -4.78
C LEU A 524 -17.85 -17.66 -5.71
N ALA A 525 -17.17 -17.58 -6.86
CA ALA A 525 -16.96 -18.72 -7.76
C ALA A 525 -16.17 -19.85 -7.08
N MET A 526 -15.13 -19.51 -6.33
CA MET A 526 -14.34 -20.49 -5.57
C MET A 526 -15.18 -21.15 -4.46
N ILE A 527 -15.92 -20.37 -3.68
CA ILE A 527 -16.79 -20.89 -2.61
C ILE A 527 -17.84 -21.84 -3.20
N LEU A 528 -18.49 -21.46 -4.31
CA LEU A 528 -19.43 -22.32 -5.02
C LEU A 528 -18.75 -23.64 -5.44
N ALA A 529 -17.53 -23.57 -5.98
CA ALA A 529 -16.77 -24.75 -6.38
C ALA A 529 -16.43 -25.67 -5.19
N ILE A 530 -16.06 -25.11 -4.03
CA ILE A 530 -15.80 -25.85 -2.78
C ILE A 530 -17.06 -26.57 -2.33
N VAL A 531 -18.18 -25.86 -2.21
CA VAL A 531 -19.46 -26.41 -1.74
C VAL A 531 -19.92 -27.55 -2.63
N VAL A 532 -19.91 -27.37 -3.95
CA VAL A 532 -20.36 -28.39 -4.91
C VAL A 532 -19.42 -29.60 -4.93
N CYS A 533 -18.10 -29.39 -4.90
CA CYS A 533 -17.14 -30.49 -4.80
C CYS A 533 -17.31 -31.27 -3.48
N GLY A 534 -17.53 -30.57 -2.36
CA GLY A 534 -17.79 -31.15 -1.05
C GLY A 534 -19.05 -32.01 -1.04
N ILE A 535 -20.18 -31.47 -1.53
CA ILE A 535 -21.45 -32.21 -1.64
C ILE A 535 -21.28 -33.48 -2.47
N ILE A 536 -20.59 -33.40 -3.62
CA ILE A 536 -20.40 -34.57 -4.50
C ILE A 536 -19.47 -35.60 -3.87
N LEU A 537 -18.40 -35.17 -3.20
CA LEU A 537 -17.50 -36.07 -2.47
C LEU A 537 -18.20 -36.72 -1.27
N PHE A 538 -19.05 -36.01 -0.55
CA PHE A 538 -19.85 -36.56 0.54
C PHE A 538 -20.86 -37.59 0.00
N ARG A 539 -21.61 -37.24 -1.06
CA ARG A 539 -22.66 -38.08 -1.62
C ARG A 539 -22.15 -39.33 -2.35
N LYS A 540 -21.05 -39.22 -3.09
CA LYS A 540 -20.53 -40.30 -3.96
C LYS A 540 -19.23 -40.92 -3.48
N ALA A 541 -18.69 -40.48 -2.34
CA ALA A 541 -17.35 -40.79 -1.80
C ALA A 541 -16.15 -40.41 -2.71
N ARG A 542 -16.39 -40.16 -4.00
CA ARG A 542 -15.42 -39.80 -5.05
C ARG A 542 -16.09 -38.98 -6.16
N ILE A 543 -15.31 -38.16 -6.86
CA ILE A 543 -15.73 -37.56 -8.13
C ILE A 543 -15.43 -38.55 -9.26
N PRO A 544 -16.44 -39.00 -10.05
CA PRO A 544 -16.22 -39.94 -11.15
C PRO A 544 -15.19 -39.43 -12.16
N GLY A 545 -14.26 -40.30 -12.57
CA GLY A 545 -13.19 -39.94 -13.52
C GLY A 545 -11.97 -39.23 -12.92
N VAL A 546 -11.99 -38.96 -11.60
CA VAL A 546 -10.92 -38.23 -10.88
C VAL A 546 -10.21 -39.12 -9.86
N ALA A 547 -8.91 -38.92 -9.72
CA ALA A 547 -8.08 -39.59 -8.72
C ALA A 547 -8.42 -39.11 -7.31
N LEU A 548 -8.85 -40.05 -6.47
CA LEU A 548 -9.41 -39.79 -5.14
C LEU A 548 -8.46 -39.06 -4.17
N GLY A 549 -7.19 -39.44 -4.16
CA GLY A 549 -6.19 -38.87 -3.26
C GLY A 549 -5.94 -37.39 -3.54
N PRO A 550 -5.48 -37.03 -4.76
CA PRO A 550 -5.25 -35.63 -5.14
C PRO A 550 -6.50 -34.75 -4.98
N SER A 551 -7.69 -35.21 -5.40
CA SER A 551 -8.91 -34.41 -5.31
C SER A 551 -9.29 -34.05 -3.87
N ARG A 552 -9.15 -34.99 -2.93
CA ARG A 552 -9.42 -34.74 -1.50
C ARG A 552 -8.41 -33.78 -0.89
N ARG A 553 -7.15 -33.84 -1.33
CA ARG A 553 -6.09 -32.94 -0.84
C ARG A 553 -6.22 -31.51 -1.37
N ILE A 554 -6.69 -31.32 -2.60
CA ILE A 554 -7.02 -29.98 -3.12
C ILE A 554 -8.18 -29.38 -2.33
N LEU A 555 -9.25 -30.14 -2.09
CA LEU A 555 -10.37 -29.65 -1.27
C LEU A 555 -9.93 -29.36 0.17
N GLY A 556 -9.12 -30.23 0.76
CA GLY A 556 -8.53 -30.02 2.09
C GLY A 556 -7.63 -28.79 2.15
N LEU A 557 -6.79 -28.58 1.12
CA LEU A 557 -5.97 -27.37 0.96
C LEU A 557 -6.86 -26.11 0.95
N ALA A 558 -7.92 -26.09 0.14
CA ALA A 558 -8.80 -24.92 0.04
C ALA A 558 -9.49 -24.59 1.38
N VAL A 559 -10.09 -25.59 2.04
CA VAL A 559 -10.81 -25.41 3.31
C VAL A 559 -9.85 -24.99 4.43
N LEU A 560 -8.69 -25.64 4.54
CA LEU A 560 -7.68 -25.27 5.54
C LEU A 560 -7.09 -23.89 5.28
N SER A 561 -6.88 -23.49 4.02
CA SER A 561 -6.37 -22.16 3.68
C SER A 561 -7.36 -21.06 4.10
N ILE A 562 -8.67 -21.27 3.89
CA ILE A 562 -9.72 -20.36 4.41
C ILE A 562 -9.66 -20.28 5.94
N ALA A 563 -9.45 -21.40 6.63
CA ALA A 563 -9.30 -21.38 8.09
C ALA A 563 -8.01 -20.65 8.54
N PHE A 564 -6.91 -20.79 7.79
CA PHE A 564 -5.66 -20.09 8.11
C PHE A 564 -5.73 -18.59 7.88
N MET A 565 -6.57 -18.11 6.96
CA MET A 565 -6.80 -16.67 6.76
C MET A 565 -7.27 -15.97 8.05
N ALA A 566 -7.99 -16.68 8.91
CA ALA A 566 -8.45 -16.15 10.18
C ALA A 566 -7.28 -15.67 11.07
N PHE A 567 -6.11 -16.32 10.99
CA PHE A 567 -4.93 -15.97 11.80
C PHE A 567 -4.07 -14.87 11.18
N ASN A 568 -4.41 -14.33 10.01
CA ASN A 568 -3.68 -13.21 9.45
C ASN A 568 -3.99 -11.95 10.25
N PRO A 569 -2.98 -11.18 10.70
CA PRO A 569 -3.22 -9.96 11.47
C PRO A 569 -4.11 -8.95 10.74
N THR A 570 -3.95 -8.79 9.42
CA THR A 570 -4.76 -7.86 8.62
C THR A 570 -5.85 -8.57 7.79
N LYS A 571 -7.02 -7.95 7.72
CA LYS A 571 -8.26 -8.55 7.19
C LYS A 571 -8.71 -8.00 5.82
N TRP A 572 -7.75 -7.70 4.95
CA TRP A 572 -7.99 -7.14 3.62
C TRP A 572 -8.47 -8.12 2.53
N THR A 573 -9.19 -7.61 1.55
CA THR A 573 -9.70 -8.40 0.41
C THR A 573 -8.61 -8.74 -0.60
N HIS A 574 -7.57 -7.93 -0.73
CA HIS A 574 -6.47 -8.18 -1.67
C HIS A 574 -5.71 -9.48 -1.38
N HIS A 575 -5.71 -9.97 -0.12
CA HIS A 575 -5.11 -11.26 0.27
C HIS A 575 -5.72 -12.45 -0.48
N PHE A 576 -6.93 -12.28 -1.04
CA PHE A 576 -7.57 -13.30 -1.86
C PHE A 576 -6.78 -13.66 -3.12
N GLY A 577 -5.83 -12.84 -3.55
CA GLY A 577 -4.88 -13.15 -4.62
C GLY A 577 -4.08 -14.44 -4.39
N ALA A 578 -3.81 -14.79 -3.13
CA ALA A 578 -3.13 -16.03 -2.75
C ALA A 578 -3.92 -17.30 -3.16
N PHE A 579 -5.24 -17.18 -3.35
CA PHE A 579 -6.10 -18.28 -3.82
C PHE A 579 -6.06 -18.49 -5.34
N ALA A 580 -5.36 -17.69 -6.14
CA ALA A 580 -5.41 -17.78 -7.59
C ALA A 580 -5.13 -19.20 -8.14
N SER A 581 -4.14 -19.88 -7.58
CA SER A 581 -3.85 -21.27 -7.95
C SER A 581 -4.90 -22.24 -7.43
N ILE A 582 -5.35 -22.09 -6.17
CA ILE A 582 -6.39 -22.92 -5.54
C ILE A 582 -7.73 -22.82 -6.30
N GLY A 583 -8.17 -21.60 -6.64
CA GLY A 583 -9.37 -21.33 -7.41
C GLY A 583 -9.36 -22.02 -8.76
N ALA A 584 -8.25 -21.96 -9.50
CA ALA A 584 -8.08 -22.66 -10.77
C ALA A 584 -8.21 -24.19 -10.62
N LEU A 585 -7.63 -24.77 -9.56
CA LEU A 585 -7.74 -26.20 -9.27
C LEU A 585 -9.18 -26.62 -8.92
N LEU A 586 -9.88 -25.80 -8.14
CA LEU A 586 -11.29 -26.03 -7.80
C LEU A 586 -12.20 -25.88 -9.02
N GLY A 587 -11.93 -24.91 -9.90
CA GLY A 587 -12.60 -24.75 -11.19
C GLY A 587 -12.47 -26.00 -12.07
N ALA A 588 -11.29 -26.62 -12.11
CA ALA A 588 -11.08 -27.89 -12.80
C ALA A 588 -11.89 -29.04 -12.16
N LEU A 589 -11.87 -29.14 -10.82
CA LEU A 589 -12.55 -30.19 -10.08
C LEU A 589 -14.08 -30.10 -10.18
N VAL A 590 -14.65 -28.90 -10.02
CA VAL A 590 -16.10 -28.71 -10.08
C VAL A 590 -16.62 -28.96 -11.50
N THR A 591 -15.86 -28.56 -12.52
CA THR A 591 -16.19 -28.88 -13.92
C THR A 591 -16.26 -30.39 -14.12
N LEU A 592 -15.28 -31.15 -13.63
CA LEU A 592 -15.32 -32.61 -13.68
C LEU A 592 -16.51 -33.20 -12.93
N ALA A 593 -16.91 -32.58 -11.82
CA ALA A 593 -17.99 -33.05 -10.97
C ALA A 593 -19.39 -32.80 -11.59
N VAL A 594 -19.54 -31.75 -12.40
CA VAL A 594 -20.82 -31.36 -13.03
C VAL A 594 -20.97 -31.83 -14.48
N LEU A 595 -19.90 -32.29 -15.12
CA LEU A 595 -19.97 -32.88 -16.46
C LEU A 595 -21.01 -34.04 -16.52
N PRO A 596 -21.68 -34.26 -17.67
CA PRO A 596 -22.73 -35.28 -17.81
C PRO A 596 -22.26 -36.69 -17.41
N ALA A 597 -20.97 -36.99 -17.60
CA ALA A 597 -20.36 -38.26 -17.20
C ALA A 597 -20.34 -38.47 -15.68
N ALA A 598 -20.20 -37.41 -14.89
CA ALA A 598 -20.21 -37.46 -13.42
C ALA A 598 -21.62 -37.24 -12.85
N THR A 599 -22.37 -36.28 -13.38
CA THR A 599 -23.72 -35.91 -12.93
C THR A 599 -24.73 -36.06 -14.06
N ARG A 600 -25.35 -37.24 -14.12
CA ARG A 600 -26.31 -37.61 -15.17
C ARG A 600 -27.60 -36.79 -15.13
N SER A 601 -28.15 -36.56 -13.93
CA SER A 601 -29.41 -35.82 -13.74
C SER A 601 -29.28 -34.41 -14.31
N LEU A 602 -30.13 -34.09 -15.29
CA LEU A 602 -30.18 -32.76 -15.92
C LEU A 602 -30.61 -31.71 -14.91
N ARG A 603 -31.57 -32.04 -14.02
CA ARG A 603 -32.00 -31.19 -12.91
C ARG A 603 -30.84 -30.66 -12.10
N ASN A 604 -29.95 -31.53 -11.63
CA ASN A 604 -28.80 -31.12 -10.81
C ASN A 604 -27.79 -30.24 -11.58
N ARG A 605 -27.64 -30.46 -12.89
CA ARG A 605 -26.80 -29.61 -13.74
C ARG A 605 -27.42 -28.22 -13.94
N VAL A 606 -28.75 -28.14 -14.09
CA VAL A 606 -29.48 -26.87 -14.17
C VAL A 606 -29.46 -26.14 -12.82
N LEU A 607 -29.57 -26.84 -11.69
CA LEU A 607 -29.39 -26.23 -10.36
C LEU A 607 -27.98 -25.64 -10.18
N PHE A 608 -26.95 -26.32 -10.69
CA PHE A 608 -25.60 -25.76 -10.68
C PHE A 608 -25.50 -24.49 -11.54
N LEU A 609 -26.13 -24.47 -12.72
CA LEU A 609 -26.22 -23.26 -13.54
C LEU A 609 -26.93 -22.12 -12.79
N ALA A 610 -28.02 -22.40 -12.06
CA ALA A 610 -28.67 -21.40 -11.22
C ALA A 610 -27.71 -20.84 -10.14
N GLY A 611 -26.90 -21.70 -9.51
CA GLY A 611 -25.87 -21.26 -8.57
C GLY A 611 -24.80 -20.37 -9.21
N VAL A 612 -24.38 -20.64 -10.45
CA VAL A 612 -23.45 -19.79 -11.19
C VAL A 612 -24.08 -18.43 -11.54
N LEU A 613 -25.36 -18.42 -11.94
CA LEU A 613 -26.10 -17.18 -12.23
C LEU A 613 -26.32 -16.34 -10.97
N PHE A 614 -26.52 -16.97 -9.80
CA PHE A 614 -26.57 -16.29 -8.52
C PHE A 614 -25.23 -15.60 -8.18
N VAL A 615 -24.11 -16.29 -8.40
CA VAL A 615 -22.77 -15.70 -8.21
C VAL A 615 -22.56 -14.51 -9.14
N LEU A 616 -22.94 -14.61 -10.41
CA LEU A 616 -22.89 -13.48 -11.34
C LEU A 616 -23.77 -12.33 -10.86
N ALA A 617 -25.02 -12.60 -10.48
CA ALA A 617 -25.92 -11.56 -9.97
C ALA A 617 -25.31 -10.82 -8.78
N LEU A 618 -24.84 -11.54 -7.75
CA LEU A 618 -24.25 -10.93 -6.56
C LEU A 618 -22.93 -10.18 -6.83
N SER A 619 -22.18 -10.59 -7.84
CA SER A 619 -20.96 -9.88 -8.25
C SER A 619 -21.28 -8.55 -8.94
N PHE A 620 -22.32 -8.53 -9.77
CA PHE A 620 -22.74 -7.36 -10.55
C PHE A 620 -23.61 -6.36 -9.76
N THR A 621 -23.80 -6.54 -8.46
CA THR A 621 -24.38 -5.50 -7.58
C THR A 621 -23.35 -4.46 -7.14
N SER A 622 -22.07 -4.65 -7.48
CA SER A 622 -20.96 -3.75 -7.15
C SER A 622 -20.48 -3.01 -8.40
N PRO A 623 -19.83 -1.83 -8.26
CA PRO A 623 -19.14 -1.19 -9.37
C PRO A 623 -17.99 -2.01 -9.96
N ASN A 624 -17.57 -1.63 -11.16
CA ASN A 624 -16.35 -2.09 -11.80
C ASN A 624 -15.12 -1.27 -11.34
N GLY A 625 -15.01 -1.05 -10.04
CA GLY A 625 -13.98 -0.20 -9.44
C GLY A 625 -12.61 -0.86 -9.39
N TRP A 626 -11.58 -0.03 -9.58
CA TRP A 626 -10.17 -0.34 -9.40
C TRP A 626 -9.53 0.72 -8.50
N TRP A 627 -8.36 0.43 -7.94
CA TRP A 627 -7.71 1.32 -6.98
C TRP A 627 -7.04 2.51 -7.66
N TYR A 628 -7.18 3.69 -7.05
CA TYR A 628 -6.53 4.95 -7.43
C TYR A 628 -6.58 5.16 -8.96
N ILE A 629 -5.46 5.51 -9.60
CA ILE A 629 -5.41 5.84 -11.03
C ILE A 629 -5.71 4.67 -11.97
N SER A 630 -5.75 3.42 -11.48
CA SER A 630 -6.17 2.28 -12.31
C SER A 630 -7.66 2.32 -12.68
N ILE A 631 -8.45 3.20 -12.06
CA ILE A 631 -9.88 3.39 -12.37
C ILE A 631 -10.14 4.32 -13.56
N TYR A 632 -9.11 5.04 -14.02
CA TYR A 632 -9.25 6.12 -15.00
C TYR A 632 -9.87 5.63 -16.31
N GLY A 633 -10.99 6.23 -16.72
CA GLY A 633 -11.73 5.88 -17.92
C GLY A 633 -12.49 4.53 -17.88
N ILE A 634 -12.51 3.83 -16.73
CA ILE A 634 -13.16 2.51 -16.63
C ILE A 634 -14.69 2.63 -16.71
N PRO A 635 -15.35 1.89 -17.62
CA PRO A 635 -16.80 1.78 -17.65
C PRO A 635 -17.35 1.26 -16.32
N TRP A 636 -18.32 1.99 -15.77
CA TRP A 636 -18.95 1.68 -14.47
C TRP A 636 -17.96 1.67 -13.29
N GLY A 637 -16.90 2.49 -13.33
CA GLY A 637 -15.89 2.56 -12.27
C GLY A 637 -16.47 2.88 -10.89
N GLY A 638 -17.38 3.86 -10.81
CA GLY A 638 -18.04 4.28 -9.55
C GLY A 638 -19.53 3.91 -9.44
N ILE A 639 -20.09 3.20 -10.44
CA ILE A 639 -21.53 2.86 -10.46
C ILE A 639 -21.75 1.39 -10.80
N VAL A 640 -22.93 0.88 -10.48
CA VAL A 640 -23.31 -0.49 -10.82
C VAL A 640 -23.40 -0.67 -12.36
N PRO A 641 -22.92 -1.80 -12.93
CA PRO A 641 -23.01 -2.05 -14.36
C PRO A 641 -24.44 -2.04 -14.92
N THR A 642 -24.70 -1.13 -15.86
CA THR A 642 -26.00 -0.97 -16.53
C THR A 642 -25.87 -0.97 -18.05
N ILE A 643 -26.87 -1.53 -18.75
CA ILE A 643 -27.00 -1.46 -20.22
C ILE A 643 -28.40 -0.99 -20.55
N ALA A 644 -28.52 0.10 -21.33
CA ALA A 644 -29.80 0.72 -21.71
C ALA A 644 -30.72 0.99 -20.50
N GLY A 645 -30.16 1.45 -19.37
CA GLY A 645 -30.89 1.71 -18.12
C GLY A 645 -31.25 0.47 -17.30
N ILE A 646 -30.92 -0.74 -17.77
CA ILE A 646 -31.15 -1.99 -17.03
C ILE A 646 -29.87 -2.41 -16.33
N GLU A 647 -29.93 -2.52 -15.00
CA GLU A 647 -28.83 -3.06 -14.20
C GLU A 647 -28.63 -4.55 -14.49
N LEU A 648 -27.38 -4.92 -14.79
CA LEU A 648 -27.07 -6.29 -15.24
C LEU A 648 -27.34 -7.34 -14.17
N TYR A 649 -27.21 -7.02 -12.88
CA TYR A 649 -27.52 -7.97 -11.81
C TYR A 649 -29.00 -8.38 -11.81
N LYS A 650 -29.94 -7.48 -12.16
CA LYS A 650 -31.37 -7.79 -12.28
C LYS A 650 -31.61 -8.83 -13.38
N VAL A 651 -30.87 -8.73 -14.50
CA VAL A 651 -30.93 -9.71 -15.60
C VAL A 651 -30.42 -11.07 -15.13
N PHE A 652 -29.28 -11.13 -14.44
CA PHE A 652 -28.75 -12.38 -13.90
C PHE A 652 -29.67 -13.02 -12.86
N PHE A 653 -30.32 -12.23 -12.00
CA PHE A 653 -31.36 -12.75 -11.10
C PHE A 653 -32.56 -13.29 -11.87
N GLY A 654 -33.05 -12.59 -12.90
CA GLY A 654 -34.14 -13.08 -13.76
C GLY A 654 -33.79 -14.44 -14.39
N LEU A 655 -32.59 -14.55 -14.97
CA LEU A 655 -32.09 -15.81 -15.53
C LEU A 655 -31.95 -16.90 -14.46
N MET A 656 -31.47 -16.56 -13.27
CA MET A 656 -31.39 -17.49 -12.14
C MET A 656 -32.78 -18.05 -11.80
N PHE A 657 -33.80 -17.20 -11.64
CA PHE A 657 -35.16 -17.66 -11.33
C PHE A 657 -35.75 -18.52 -12.45
N LEU A 658 -35.51 -18.17 -13.73
CA LEU A 658 -35.92 -19.00 -14.86
C LEU A 658 -35.25 -20.39 -14.83
N THR A 659 -33.95 -20.45 -14.51
CA THR A 659 -33.24 -21.73 -14.38
C THR A 659 -33.69 -22.54 -13.17
N LEU A 660 -34.06 -21.91 -12.05
CA LEU A 660 -34.68 -22.58 -10.90
C LEU A 660 -36.06 -23.14 -11.25
N ALA A 661 -36.89 -22.38 -11.97
CA ALA A 661 -38.17 -22.86 -12.48
C ALA A 661 -37.99 -24.04 -13.45
N ALA A 662 -37.00 -23.99 -14.34
CA ALA A 662 -36.64 -25.10 -15.21
C ALA A 662 -36.15 -26.32 -14.42
N ALA A 663 -35.34 -26.13 -13.37
CA ALA A 663 -34.92 -27.21 -12.49
C ALA A 663 -36.11 -27.82 -11.73
N LEU A 664 -37.05 -27.02 -11.27
CA LEU A 664 -38.28 -27.47 -10.61
C LEU A 664 -39.17 -28.27 -11.59
N TYR A 665 -39.34 -27.77 -12.81
CA TYR A 665 -40.04 -28.50 -13.86
C TYR A 665 -39.37 -29.85 -14.16
N LEU A 666 -38.04 -29.87 -14.30
CA LEU A 666 -37.27 -31.09 -14.50
C LEU A 666 -37.37 -32.04 -13.29
N HIS A 667 -37.49 -31.52 -12.07
CA HIS A 667 -37.69 -32.31 -10.87
C HIS A 667 -38.99 -33.11 -10.93
N TYR A 668 -40.10 -32.47 -11.30
CA TYR A 668 -41.38 -33.16 -11.47
C TYR A 668 -41.40 -34.05 -12.71
N ARG A 669 -40.70 -33.67 -13.79
CA ARG A 669 -40.64 -34.44 -15.03
C ARG A 669 -39.73 -35.67 -14.95
N GLU A 670 -38.78 -35.72 -14.03
CA GLU A 670 -37.76 -36.78 -13.90
C GLU A 670 -38.38 -38.19 -13.78
N VAL A 671 -39.58 -38.31 -13.20
CA VAL A 671 -40.33 -39.58 -13.08
C VAL A 671 -40.91 -40.05 -14.42
N PHE A 672 -41.12 -39.13 -15.37
CA PHE A 672 -41.81 -39.38 -16.64
C PHE A 672 -40.85 -39.46 -17.85
N ILE A 673 -39.53 -39.31 -17.64
CA ILE A 673 -38.53 -39.34 -18.72
C ILE A 673 -37.83 -40.71 -18.74
N THR A 674 -37.90 -41.41 -19.88
CA THR A 674 -37.05 -42.58 -20.14
C THR A 674 -35.62 -42.13 -20.40
N PRO A 675 -34.59 -42.87 -19.92
CA PRO A 675 -33.19 -42.53 -20.20
C PRO A 675 -32.96 -42.48 -21.70
N SER A 676 -32.65 -41.29 -22.22
CA SER A 676 -32.36 -41.10 -23.65
C SER A 676 -30.98 -41.66 -23.98
N ASP A 677 -30.83 -42.20 -25.20
CA ASP A 677 -29.55 -42.66 -25.73
C ASP A 677 -28.46 -41.58 -25.69
N PRO A 678 -27.18 -41.97 -25.58
CA PRO A 678 -26.09 -41.02 -25.56
C PRO A 678 -26.10 -40.15 -26.82
N PRO A 679 -25.90 -38.82 -26.68
CA PRO A 679 -25.98 -37.90 -27.79
C PRO A 679 -24.92 -38.20 -28.86
N ASP A 680 -25.35 -38.26 -30.12
CA ASP A 680 -24.53 -38.57 -31.28
C ASP A 680 -23.25 -37.71 -31.34
N HIS A 681 -22.13 -38.34 -31.66
CA HIS A 681 -20.77 -37.76 -31.68
C HIS A 681 -20.28 -37.45 -33.11
N SER A 682 -21.18 -37.44 -34.10
CA SER A 682 -20.92 -37.25 -35.53
C SER A 682 -20.45 -35.83 -35.95
N GLY A 683 -20.26 -34.90 -35.02
CA GLY A 683 -19.81 -33.53 -35.29
C GLY A 683 -18.28 -33.35 -35.39
N GLY A 684 -17.81 -32.43 -36.22
CA GLY A 684 -16.39 -32.07 -36.34
C GLY A 684 -15.77 -31.55 -35.02
N LYS A 685 -14.43 -31.56 -34.92
CA LYS A 685 -13.66 -31.23 -33.70
C LYS A 685 -14.09 -29.92 -33.02
N PHE A 686 -14.42 -28.89 -33.79
CA PHE A 686 -14.90 -27.60 -33.28
C PHE A 686 -16.30 -27.67 -32.64
N LYS A 687 -17.26 -28.35 -33.28
CA LYS A 687 -18.61 -28.54 -32.72
C LYS A 687 -18.59 -29.31 -31.39
N ASN A 688 -17.70 -30.31 -31.28
CA ASN A 688 -17.51 -31.06 -30.04
C ASN A 688 -16.89 -30.20 -28.93
N LEU A 689 -15.93 -29.32 -29.26
CA LEU A 689 -15.38 -28.35 -28.31
C LEU A 689 -16.45 -27.39 -27.79
N VAL A 690 -17.23 -26.79 -28.69
CA VAL A 690 -18.30 -25.84 -28.32
C VAL A 690 -19.32 -26.51 -27.40
N ARG A 691 -19.79 -27.71 -27.77
CA ARG A 691 -20.73 -28.48 -26.94
C ARG A 691 -20.14 -28.85 -25.58
N GLU A 692 -18.85 -29.17 -25.52
CA GLU A 692 -18.19 -29.53 -24.27
C GLU A 692 -18.03 -28.32 -23.34
N VAL A 693 -17.58 -27.17 -23.86
CA VAL A 693 -17.44 -25.92 -23.11
C VAL A 693 -18.80 -25.38 -22.66
N ALA A 694 -19.85 -25.54 -23.48
CA ALA A 694 -21.23 -25.22 -23.11
C ALA A 694 -21.75 -26.01 -21.89
N ASN A 695 -21.14 -27.17 -21.58
CA ASN A 695 -21.46 -27.95 -20.38
C ASN A 695 -20.66 -27.52 -19.13
N ALA A 696 -19.88 -26.43 -19.20
CA ALA A 696 -19.09 -25.89 -18.10
C ALA A 696 -19.52 -24.46 -17.75
N PRO A 697 -20.69 -24.27 -17.08
CA PRO A 697 -21.26 -22.94 -16.87
C PRO A 697 -20.37 -22.02 -16.04
N LEU A 698 -19.62 -22.56 -15.06
CA LEU A 698 -18.65 -21.78 -14.31
C LEU A 698 -17.49 -21.26 -15.18
N GLY A 699 -17.00 -22.08 -16.11
CA GLY A 699 -15.95 -21.66 -17.05
C GLY A 699 -16.42 -20.58 -18.02
N LEU A 700 -17.68 -20.65 -18.46
CA LEU A 700 -18.30 -19.60 -19.27
C LEU A 700 -18.47 -18.30 -18.49
N ALA A 701 -18.98 -18.37 -17.26
CA ALA A 701 -19.12 -17.21 -16.39
C ALA A 701 -17.76 -16.55 -16.10
N ALA A 702 -16.74 -17.35 -15.78
CA ALA A 702 -15.39 -16.82 -15.55
C ALA A 702 -14.79 -16.21 -16.83
N GLY A 703 -14.97 -16.85 -17.99
CA GLY A 703 -14.53 -16.30 -19.26
C GLY A 703 -15.22 -14.98 -19.62
N PHE A 704 -16.51 -14.86 -19.30
CA PHE A 704 -17.29 -13.63 -19.49
C PHE A 704 -16.78 -12.50 -18.59
N VAL A 705 -16.53 -12.76 -17.30
CA VAL A 705 -15.97 -11.76 -16.38
C VAL A 705 -14.55 -11.35 -16.79
N VAL A 706 -13.69 -12.30 -17.18
CA VAL A 706 -12.35 -11.98 -17.72
C VAL A 706 -12.44 -11.10 -18.97
N LEU A 707 -13.41 -11.35 -19.85
CA LEU A 707 -13.62 -10.51 -21.02
C LEU A 707 -14.07 -9.10 -20.64
N ILE A 708 -14.95 -8.95 -19.64
CA ILE A 708 -15.34 -7.63 -19.13
C ILE A 708 -14.14 -6.88 -18.57
N ILE A 709 -13.33 -7.54 -17.72
CA ILE A 709 -12.13 -6.96 -17.10
C ILE A 709 -11.16 -6.45 -18.18
N VAL A 710 -10.85 -7.27 -19.19
CA VAL A 710 -9.90 -6.88 -20.26
C VAL A 710 -10.51 -5.81 -21.17
N ALA A 711 -11.79 -5.93 -21.52
CA ALA A 711 -12.46 -4.98 -22.41
C ALA A 711 -12.66 -3.61 -21.74
N SER A 712 -12.98 -3.57 -20.44
CA SER A 712 -13.12 -2.32 -19.69
C SER A 712 -11.80 -1.55 -19.66
N MET A 713 -10.70 -2.26 -19.43
CA MET A 713 -9.37 -1.66 -19.40
C MET A 713 -8.91 -1.20 -20.78
N PHE A 714 -9.18 -1.98 -21.83
CA PHE A 714 -8.90 -1.54 -23.20
C PHE A 714 -9.71 -0.29 -23.60
N TYR A 715 -10.99 -0.23 -23.19
CA TYR A 715 -11.83 0.94 -23.40
C TYR A 715 -11.31 2.17 -22.65
N ALA A 716 -10.90 2.00 -21.39
CA ALA A 716 -10.31 3.05 -20.57
C ALA A 716 -9.10 3.69 -21.25
N VAL A 717 -8.15 2.87 -21.73
CA VAL A 717 -6.97 3.36 -22.47
C VAL A 717 -7.37 4.15 -23.72
N ARG A 718 -8.41 3.72 -24.43
CA ARG A 718 -8.87 4.42 -25.63
C ARG A 718 -9.54 5.76 -25.30
N VAL A 719 -10.35 5.83 -24.25
CA VAL A 719 -11.06 7.06 -23.87
C VAL A 719 -10.12 8.09 -23.27
N GLN A 720 -9.14 7.65 -22.48
CA GLN A 720 -8.19 8.58 -21.86
C GLN A 720 -7.20 9.20 -22.85
N SER A 721 -6.86 8.54 -23.95
CA SER A 721 -5.95 9.10 -24.96
C SER A 721 -6.48 10.45 -25.52
N PRO A 722 -5.68 11.54 -25.50
CA PRO A 722 -4.21 11.59 -25.30
C PRO A 722 -3.70 11.74 -23.85
N GLY A 723 -4.58 11.94 -22.86
CA GLY A 723 -4.25 12.05 -21.44
C GLY A 723 -3.77 10.74 -20.79
N TYR A 724 -3.46 10.83 -19.50
CA TYR A 724 -2.78 9.78 -18.74
C TYR A 724 -3.57 8.46 -18.67
N SER A 725 -2.85 7.34 -18.83
CA SER A 725 -3.34 6.01 -18.45
C SER A 725 -2.19 5.11 -18.00
N VAL A 726 -2.50 4.10 -17.18
CA VAL A 726 -1.52 3.08 -16.76
C VAL A 726 -0.84 2.40 -17.96
N ALA A 727 -1.58 2.22 -19.06
CA ALA A 727 -1.01 1.68 -20.30
C ALA A 727 0.02 2.61 -20.94
N GLN A 728 -0.24 3.92 -20.95
CA GLN A 728 0.69 4.92 -21.45
C GLN A 728 1.94 4.99 -20.56
N GLN A 729 1.80 4.99 -19.23
CA GLN A 729 2.94 4.90 -18.30
C GLN A 729 3.80 3.67 -18.60
N ASN A 730 3.19 2.50 -18.75
CA ASN A 730 3.93 1.27 -19.02
C ASN A 730 4.60 1.27 -20.41
N TRP A 731 3.99 1.92 -21.41
CA TRP A 731 4.56 2.05 -22.74
C TRP A 731 5.75 3.02 -22.77
N ARG A 732 5.61 4.19 -22.15
CA ARG A 732 6.69 5.18 -21.95
C ARG A 732 7.85 4.61 -21.14
N GLY A 733 7.56 3.84 -20.09
CA GLY A 733 8.59 3.16 -19.29
C GLY A 733 9.42 2.14 -20.10
N MET A 734 8.87 1.53 -21.16
CA MET A 734 9.66 0.69 -22.07
C MET A 734 10.61 1.50 -22.97
N GLN A 735 10.33 2.80 -23.15
CA GLN A 735 11.11 3.74 -23.96
C GLN A 735 12.18 4.47 -23.12
N GLY A 736 12.16 4.29 -21.79
CA GLY A 736 13.07 4.95 -20.85
C GLY A 736 12.46 6.18 -20.13
N GLU A 737 11.21 6.53 -20.44
CA GLU A 737 10.45 7.57 -19.74
C GLU A 737 9.70 6.94 -18.55
N GLU A 738 10.34 6.92 -17.39
CA GLU A 738 9.88 6.13 -16.24
C GLU A 738 8.97 6.89 -15.26
N CYS A 739 8.80 8.21 -15.42
CA CYS A 739 8.25 9.10 -14.37
C CYS A 739 6.72 9.06 -14.22
N GLY A 740 6.04 8.32 -15.10
CA GLY A 740 4.65 7.92 -14.90
C GLY A 740 3.68 9.09 -14.97
N ILE A 741 2.91 9.31 -13.90
CA ILE A 741 1.92 10.40 -13.87
C ILE A 741 2.58 11.77 -13.69
N ALA A 742 3.82 11.83 -13.19
CA ALA A 742 4.54 13.09 -13.01
C ALA A 742 4.75 13.89 -14.31
N ASP A 743 4.85 13.20 -15.45
CA ASP A 743 4.97 13.82 -16.77
C ASP A 743 3.62 14.28 -17.35
N ALA A 744 2.50 13.96 -16.69
CA ALA A 744 1.15 14.29 -17.13
C ALA A 744 0.45 15.29 -16.20
N VAL A 745 1.00 15.50 -15.00
CA VAL A 745 0.52 16.54 -14.07
C VAL A 745 1.23 17.85 -14.41
N LEU A 746 0.45 18.88 -14.70
CA LEU A 746 0.90 20.25 -14.87
C LEU A 746 0.83 20.94 -13.51
N ALA A 747 1.96 21.42 -13.02
CA ALA A 747 2.08 22.20 -11.79
C ALA A 747 2.27 23.68 -12.12
N GLU A 748 1.69 24.56 -11.31
CA GLU A 748 1.85 26.01 -11.39
C GLU A 748 2.77 26.46 -10.24
N PRO A 749 4.08 26.71 -10.50
CA PRO A 749 5.05 26.95 -9.43
C PRO A 749 4.81 28.24 -8.64
N ASP A 750 4.25 29.26 -9.32
CA ASP A 750 3.90 30.58 -8.78
C ASP A 750 2.57 31.05 -9.42
N PRO A 751 1.44 30.96 -8.69
CA PRO A 751 0.13 31.32 -9.23
C PRO A 751 -0.09 32.83 -9.39
N ASN A 752 0.83 33.68 -8.93
CA ASN A 752 0.69 35.14 -9.06
C ASN A 752 1.09 35.65 -10.44
N GLN A 753 1.93 34.92 -11.18
CA GLN A 753 2.41 35.34 -12.51
C GLN A 753 1.34 35.31 -13.60
N GLY A 754 0.35 34.42 -13.47
CA GLY A 754 -0.71 34.23 -14.46
C GLY A 754 -1.90 35.16 -14.31
N MET A 755 -1.92 36.03 -13.29
CA MET A 755 -3.08 36.86 -12.94
C MET A 755 -3.46 37.80 -14.09
N LEU A 756 -4.72 37.76 -14.51
CA LEU A 756 -5.19 38.66 -15.56
C LEU A 756 -5.39 40.07 -15.02
N THR A 757 -5.09 41.06 -15.85
CA THR A 757 -5.34 42.47 -15.54
C THR A 757 -6.72 42.90 -16.05
N PRO A 758 -7.46 43.72 -15.29
CA PRO A 758 -8.68 44.34 -15.77
C PRO A 758 -8.41 45.17 -17.04
N ALA A 759 -9.30 45.08 -18.02
CA ALA A 759 -9.23 45.82 -19.27
C ALA A 759 -9.38 47.34 -19.06
N ASN A 760 -9.94 47.76 -17.92
CA ASN A 760 -10.04 49.16 -17.52
C ASN A 760 -9.35 49.40 -16.17
N SER A 761 -8.15 50.00 -16.19
CA SER A 761 -7.34 50.28 -15.00
C SER A 761 -7.89 51.39 -14.10
N ASP A 762 -8.86 52.18 -14.57
CA ASP A 762 -9.38 53.35 -13.83
C ASP A 762 -10.41 52.96 -12.73
N ARG A 763 -10.78 51.68 -12.60
CA ARG A 763 -11.90 51.20 -11.73
C ARG A 763 -11.52 50.48 -10.43
N GLY A 764 -10.24 50.42 -10.05
CA GLY A 764 -9.79 49.77 -8.81
C GLY A 764 -9.20 48.37 -9.06
N ASP A 765 -9.36 47.46 -8.09
CA ASP A 765 -8.81 46.10 -8.10
C ASP A 765 -9.51 45.14 -9.10
N GLY A 766 -10.58 45.59 -9.77
CA GLY A 766 -11.28 44.92 -10.87
C GLY A 766 -12.15 43.72 -10.47
N LEU A 767 -12.13 43.30 -9.21
CA LEU A 767 -12.91 42.15 -8.73
C LEU A 767 -14.36 42.53 -8.40
N GLY A 768 -14.59 43.72 -7.86
CA GLY A 768 -15.94 44.26 -7.66
C GLY A 768 -16.21 45.45 -8.59
N LYS A 769 -17.15 45.30 -9.54
CA LYS A 769 -17.63 46.45 -10.32
C LYS A 769 -18.28 47.45 -9.36
N THR A 770 -17.65 48.61 -9.19
CA THR A 770 -18.13 49.64 -8.26
C THR A 770 -19.56 50.01 -8.63
N ASN A 771 -20.54 49.61 -7.79
CA ASN A 771 -22.01 49.76 -7.87
C ASN A 771 -22.85 48.51 -8.24
N GLU A 772 -22.28 47.34 -8.51
CA GLU A 772 -23.05 46.12 -8.85
C GLU A 772 -22.72 44.87 -8.01
N SER A 773 -21.76 44.95 -7.08
CA SER A 773 -21.52 43.90 -6.08
C SER A 773 -22.53 44.02 -4.93
N GLU A 774 -23.53 43.16 -4.89
CA GLU A 774 -24.51 43.05 -3.80
C GLU A 774 -24.09 41.95 -2.82
N ALA A 775 -23.95 42.28 -1.54
CA ALA A 775 -23.65 41.34 -0.45
C ALA A 775 -22.35 40.51 -0.57
N PHE A 776 -21.39 40.94 -1.40
CA PHE A 776 -20.02 40.43 -1.42
C PHE A 776 -19.07 41.41 -0.69
N ASP A 777 -18.34 40.92 0.31
CA ASP A 777 -17.44 41.71 1.17
C ASP A 777 -16.03 41.10 1.18
N PRO A 778 -14.95 41.91 1.26
CA PRO A 778 -13.58 41.42 1.36
C PRO A 778 -13.31 40.48 2.55
N ASN A 779 -14.11 40.58 3.62
CA ASN A 779 -14.04 39.71 4.81
C ASN A 779 -15.28 38.81 4.96
N GLY A 780 -16.09 38.69 3.90
CA GLY A 780 -17.26 37.80 3.83
C GLY A 780 -16.89 36.33 3.60
N ILE A 781 -15.95 35.80 4.38
CA ILE A 781 -15.42 34.43 4.28
C ILE A 781 -15.23 33.86 5.69
N PRO A 782 -15.74 32.65 6.01
CA PRO A 782 -15.48 32.00 7.29
C PRO A 782 -13.99 31.72 7.53
N SER A 783 -13.56 31.73 8.79
CA SER A 783 -12.17 31.41 9.14
C SER A 783 -11.83 29.93 9.01
N ASP A 784 -12.81 29.04 9.13
CA ASP A 784 -12.65 27.60 8.97
C ASP A 784 -13.37 27.16 7.71
N LEU A 785 -12.60 26.61 6.77
CA LEU A 785 -13.04 26.12 5.47
C LEU A 785 -12.76 24.61 5.33
N SER A 786 -12.61 23.90 6.45
CA SER A 786 -12.39 22.46 6.44
C SER A 786 -13.55 21.73 5.75
N SER A 787 -13.21 20.77 4.89
CA SER A 787 -14.17 19.92 4.18
C SER A 787 -14.03 18.47 4.62
N SER A 788 -15.15 17.75 4.60
CA SER A 788 -15.24 16.29 4.69
C SER A 788 -15.88 15.68 3.43
N GLU A 789 -16.02 16.44 2.35
CA GLU A 789 -16.54 15.96 1.07
C GLU A 789 -15.68 14.79 0.57
N ASP A 790 -16.32 13.69 0.13
CA ASP A 790 -15.70 12.45 -0.35
C ASP A 790 -14.89 11.64 0.68
N ALA A 791 -14.86 12.06 1.97
CA ALA A 791 -14.21 11.29 3.05
C ALA A 791 -14.83 9.89 3.25
N ASP A 792 -16.14 9.78 3.04
CA ASP A 792 -16.90 8.53 3.18
C ASP A 792 -16.98 7.67 1.90
N GLU A 793 -16.69 8.23 0.72
CA GLU A 793 -16.92 7.54 -0.56
C GLU A 793 -15.83 6.54 -0.94
N SER A 794 -14.63 6.60 -0.33
CA SER A 794 -13.47 5.83 -0.76
C SER A 794 -12.99 4.72 0.18
N THR A 795 -13.42 4.65 1.44
CA THR A 795 -12.61 3.95 2.45
C THR A 795 -13.12 2.55 2.84
N GLY A 796 -12.58 1.55 2.14
CA GLY A 796 -12.41 0.19 2.65
C GLY A 796 -11.26 0.04 3.65
N GLY A 797 -10.69 1.14 4.16
CA GLY A 797 -9.54 1.18 5.07
C GLY A 797 -9.92 1.00 6.55
N PRO A 798 -8.93 0.81 7.44
CA PRO A 798 -9.19 0.57 8.85
C PRO A 798 -9.53 1.91 9.52
N ARG A 799 -10.79 2.11 9.89
CA ARG A 799 -11.15 3.15 10.86
C ARG A 799 -10.69 2.65 12.24
N THR A 800 -9.66 3.26 12.80
CA THR A 800 -9.35 3.16 14.23
C THR A 800 -10.31 4.07 15.00
N GLU A 801 -10.56 3.80 16.29
CA GLU A 801 -11.35 4.69 17.15
C GLU A 801 -10.68 6.08 17.35
N GLU A 802 -9.43 6.23 16.90
CA GLU A 802 -8.62 7.46 16.90
C GLU A 802 -8.49 8.12 15.51
N SER A 803 -9.35 7.80 14.54
CA SER A 803 -9.40 8.57 13.29
C SER A 803 -9.63 10.05 13.63
N ARG A 804 -8.61 10.89 13.34
CA ARG A 804 -8.72 12.37 13.39
C ARG A 804 -9.90 12.80 12.51
N ASP A 805 -10.39 14.03 12.69
CA ASP A 805 -11.41 14.60 11.81
C ASP A 805 -11.04 14.30 10.35
N ASP A 806 -11.85 13.46 9.69
CA ASP A 806 -11.63 12.93 8.33
C ASP A 806 -11.83 14.08 7.32
N THR A 807 -10.93 15.06 7.37
CA THR A 807 -10.97 16.20 6.45
C THR A 807 -10.30 15.83 5.14
N THR A 808 -10.90 16.25 4.04
CA THR A 808 -10.35 16.13 2.69
C THR A 808 -9.65 17.42 2.22
N THR A 809 -9.42 18.32 3.18
CA THR A 809 -8.79 19.63 2.97
C THR A 809 -7.29 19.47 2.73
N THR A 810 -6.79 20.07 1.66
CA THR A 810 -5.36 20.07 1.34
C THR A 810 -4.60 21.15 2.15
N ALA A 811 -3.28 21.02 2.25
CA ALA A 811 -2.47 21.94 3.06
C ALA A 811 -2.61 23.40 2.58
N GLY A 812 -2.92 24.32 3.51
CA GLY A 812 -3.11 25.75 3.22
C GLY A 812 -4.45 26.14 2.58
N THR A 813 -5.40 25.22 2.37
CA THR A 813 -6.72 25.52 1.76
C THR A 813 -7.89 25.54 2.73
N GLY A 814 -7.64 25.21 4.01
CA GLY A 814 -8.63 25.17 5.10
C GLY A 814 -9.04 26.52 5.67
N GLY A 815 -8.59 27.63 5.07
CA GLY A 815 -8.89 28.98 5.54
C GLY A 815 -7.95 29.46 6.65
N GLY A 816 -8.38 30.52 7.32
CA GLY A 816 -7.64 31.19 8.38
C GLY A 816 -7.67 32.71 8.23
N THR A 817 -7.11 33.39 9.22
CA THR A 817 -7.01 34.84 9.26
C THR A 817 -5.54 35.25 9.13
N SER A 818 -5.26 36.18 8.21
CA SER A 818 -3.97 36.83 8.06
C SER A 818 -3.87 38.06 8.96
N ALA A 819 -2.68 38.29 9.52
CA ALA A 819 -2.36 39.53 10.23
C ALA A 819 -2.14 40.71 9.26
N VAL A 820 -1.71 40.41 8.03
CA VAL A 820 -1.48 41.36 6.95
C VAL A 820 -2.79 41.60 6.22
N GLU A 821 -3.15 42.88 6.04
CA GLU A 821 -4.32 43.31 5.29
C GLU A 821 -4.02 43.29 3.79
N GLY A 822 -4.84 42.61 3.00
CA GLY A 822 -4.69 42.52 1.56
C GLY A 822 -5.07 43.80 0.81
N ILE A 823 -4.91 43.79 -0.51
CA ILE A 823 -5.08 44.96 -1.40
C ILE A 823 -6.44 45.67 -1.26
N ASN A 824 -7.50 44.92 -0.93
CA ASN A 824 -8.86 45.41 -0.80
C ASN A 824 -9.40 45.40 0.65
N GLY A 825 -8.52 45.28 1.64
CA GLY A 825 -8.88 45.26 3.06
C GLY A 825 -9.26 43.89 3.63
N SER A 826 -9.04 42.82 2.86
CA SER A 826 -9.29 41.44 3.29
C SER A 826 -8.25 40.97 4.32
N ARG A 827 -8.69 40.18 5.29
CA ARG A 827 -7.84 39.52 6.30
C ARG A 827 -7.91 38.00 6.22
N THR A 828 -8.42 37.45 5.13
CA THR A 828 -8.46 36.00 4.92
C THR A 828 -7.08 35.50 4.49
N LYS A 829 -6.65 34.34 5.02
CA LYS A 829 -5.44 33.65 4.53
C LYS A 829 -5.75 33.09 3.13
N LEU A 830 -5.06 33.59 2.11
CA LEU A 830 -5.22 33.13 0.73
C LEU A 830 -4.51 31.78 0.52
N PRO A 831 -5.05 30.91 -0.36
CA PRO A 831 -4.49 29.59 -0.64
C PRO A 831 -3.35 29.67 -1.67
N PHE A 832 -2.62 28.56 -1.85
CA PHE A 832 -1.69 28.33 -2.97
C PHE A 832 -0.50 29.29 -3.07
N GLY A 833 -0.26 30.14 -2.06
CA GLY A 833 0.77 31.16 -2.12
C GLY A 833 0.36 32.39 -2.92
N LEU A 834 -0.95 32.61 -3.10
CA LEU A 834 -1.47 33.86 -3.64
C LEU A 834 -1.12 35.02 -2.72
N ASP A 835 -0.48 36.04 -3.28
CA ASP A 835 -0.02 37.21 -2.55
C ASP A 835 -1.21 38.13 -2.21
N PRO A 836 -1.54 38.34 -0.93
CA PRO A 836 -2.64 39.22 -0.53
C PRO A 836 -2.39 40.69 -0.89
N GLU A 837 -1.14 41.13 -1.10
CA GLU A 837 -0.83 42.51 -1.51
C GLU A 837 -1.22 42.79 -2.96
N THR A 838 -1.34 41.75 -3.79
CA THR A 838 -1.68 41.89 -5.22
C THR A 838 -3.02 41.26 -5.58
N THR A 839 -3.55 40.35 -4.76
CA THR A 839 -4.73 39.55 -5.07
C THR A 839 -5.94 39.98 -4.24
N PRO A 840 -6.94 40.66 -4.83
CA PRO A 840 -8.18 40.94 -4.13
C PRO A 840 -9.01 39.66 -3.94
N VAL A 841 -9.85 39.66 -2.92
CA VAL A 841 -10.80 38.57 -2.66
C VAL A 841 -12.14 39.15 -2.21
N LEU A 842 -13.24 38.55 -2.64
CA LEU A 842 -14.59 38.89 -2.20
C LEU A 842 -15.35 37.61 -1.85
N GLY A 843 -16.17 37.65 -0.80
CA GLY A 843 -17.03 36.54 -0.42
C GLY A 843 -18.43 36.97 0.02
N SER A 844 -19.42 36.09 -0.18
CA SER A 844 -20.83 36.34 0.15
C SER A 844 -21.25 35.91 1.56
N TYR A 845 -20.35 35.31 2.35
CA TYR A 845 -20.69 34.79 3.67
C TYR A 845 -21.10 35.91 4.63
N GLN A 846 -22.21 35.68 5.32
CA GLN A 846 -22.80 36.62 6.28
C GLN A 846 -23.00 35.91 7.63
N SER A 847 -22.62 36.57 8.72
CA SER A 847 -22.70 36.03 10.09
C SER A 847 -24.12 35.93 10.67
N GLY A 848 -25.15 36.25 9.89
CA GLY A 848 -26.56 36.19 10.28
C GLY A 848 -27.19 34.80 10.11
N ALA A 849 -28.33 34.56 10.79
CA ALA A 849 -29.05 33.28 10.70
C ALA A 849 -29.74 33.03 9.34
N VAL A 850 -29.87 34.07 8.52
CA VAL A 850 -30.42 34.04 7.16
C VAL A 850 -29.56 34.97 6.32
N GLN A 851 -29.03 34.48 5.21
CA GLN A 851 -28.26 35.32 4.28
C GLN A 851 -29.19 36.09 3.34
N ILE A 852 -28.83 37.32 2.99
CA ILE A 852 -29.43 38.03 1.85
C ILE A 852 -28.77 37.56 0.56
N SER A 853 -29.54 37.53 -0.54
CA SER A 853 -29.00 37.17 -1.85
C SER A 853 -27.87 38.11 -2.26
N GLY A 854 -26.80 37.55 -2.77
CA GLY A 854 -25.64 38.27 -3.28
C GLY A 854 -25.46 38.09 -4.77
N ALA A 855 -24.94 39.11 -5.43
CA ALA A 855 -24.56 39.07 -6.83
C ALA A 855 -23.21 39.77 -7.01
N LEU A 856 -22.35 39.17 -7.82
CA LEU A 856 -21.03 39.70 -8.17
C LEU A 856 -20.85 39.62 -9.67
N GLU A 857 -20.58 40.76 -10.28
CA GLU A 857 -20.08 40.88 -11.65
C GLU A 857 -18.71 41.56 -11.58
N THR A 858 -17.66 40.89 -12.07
CA THR A 858 -16.32 41.48 -12.15
C THR A 858 -16.20 42.46 -13.33
N ASP A 859 -15.17 43.30 -13.35
CA ASP A 859 -14.80 43.98 -14.60
C ASP A 859 -14.33 42.96 -15.66
N TRP A 860 -14.27 43.39 -16.92
CA TRP A 860 -13.68 42.60 -18.01
C TRP A 860 -12.17 42.47 -17.82
N TYR A 861 -11.64 41.25 -17.90
CA TYR A 861 -10.22 40.91 -17.88
C TYR A 861 -9.74 40.61 -19.29
N ALA A 862 -8.73 41.32 -19.76
CA ALA A 862 -8.20 41.15 -21.11
C ALA A 862 -7.55 39.77 -21.26
N LEU A 863 -7.90 39.06 -22.34
CA LEU A 863 -7.23 37.82 -22.71
C LEU A 863 -6.05 38.13 -23.64
N PRO A 864 -4.89 37.47 -23.47
CA PRO A 864 -3.79 37.59 -24.41
C PRO A 864 -4.17 36.95 -25.76
N ASP A 865 -3.30 37.13 -26.75
CA ASP A 865 -3.48 36.52 -28.07
C ASP A 865 -3.64 34.99 -27.94
N PRO A 866 -4.49 34.33 -28.77
CA PRO A 866 -4.75 32.89 -28.63
C PRO A 866 -3.51 31.99 -28.66
N ALA A 867 -2.44 32.44 -29.31
CA ALA A 867 -1.17 31.72 -29.38
C ALA A 867 -0.34 31.79 -28.08
N GLU A 868 -0.67 32.72 -27.19
CA GLU A 868 0.00 32.97 -25.91
C GLU A 868 -0.81 32.43 -24.72
N ARG A 869 -2.03 31.92 -24.97
CA ARG A 869 -2.87 31.31 -23.94
C ARG A 869 -2.33 29.94 -23.54
N GLY A 870 -2.28 29.69 -22.24
CA GLY A 870 -2.08 28.35 -21.68
C GLY A 870 -3.27 27.41 -21.96
N PRO A 871 -3.31 26.23 -21.33
CA PRO A 871 -4.35 25.22 -21.60
C PRO A 871 -5.74 25.58 -21.03
N LEU A 872 -5.79 26.38 -19.96
CA LEU A 872 -7.02 26.72 -19.25
C LEU A 872 -6.93 28.08 -18.55
N LEU A 873 -8.10 28.61 -18.20
CA LEU A 873 -8.29 29.71 -17.27
C LEU A 873 -8.62 29.12 -15.88
N SER A 874 -8.07 29.68 -14.81
CA SER A 874 -8.31 29.24 -13.44
C SER A 874 -8.77 30.38 -12.53
N ILE A 875 -9.65 30.07 -11.59
CA ILE A 875 -10.17 31.02 -10.59
C ILE A 875 -10.10 30.32 -9.24
N ALA A 876 -9.39 30.89 -8.26
CA ALA A 876 -9.44 30.34 -6.90
C ALA A 876 -10.77 30.76 -6.25
N ALA A 877 -11.51 29.77 -5.75
CA ALA A 877 -12.83 29.92 -5.17
C ALA A 877 -12.95 29.12 -3.88
N ALA A 878 -13.84 29.54 -2.99
CA ALA A 878 -14.21 28.80 -1.79
C ALA A 878 -15.73 28.87 -1.56
N GLY A 879 -16.22 28.03 -0.67
CA GLY A 879 -17.62 27.96 -0.27
C GLY A 879 -18.42 26.84 -0.92
N GLN A 880 -19.62 26.64 -0.40
CA GLN A 880 -20.58 25.64 -0.85
C GLN A 880 -21.58 26.30 -1.82
N PHE A 881 -21.47 25.99 -3.11
CA PHE A 881 -22.33 26.60 -4.12
C PHE A 881 -22.71 25.65 -5.25
N SER A 882 -23.80 25.95 -5.96
CA SER A 882 -24.25 25.14 -7.09
C SER A 882 -23.37 25.37 -8.32
N LYS A 883 -23.23 24.38 -9.19
CA LYS A 883 -22.43 24.50 -10.44
C LYS A 883 -22.86 25.63 -11.39
N LYS A 884 -24.06 26.19 -11.21
CA LYS A 884 -24.58 27.32 -12.00
C LYS A 884 -24.37 28.67 -11.33
N ALA A 885 -24.00 28.68 -10.05
CA ALA A 885 -23.86 29.89 -9.27
C ALA A 885 -22.70 30.74 -9.76
N VAL A 886 -21.64 30.12 -10.29
CA VAL A 886 -20.48 30.81 -10.89
C VAL A 886 -20.39 30.45 -12.37
N HIS A 887 -20.27 31.44 -13.25
CA HIS A 887 -20.00 31.26 -14.67
C HIS A 887 -19.03 32.34 -15.17
N VAL A 888 -18.37 32.05 -16.29
CA VAL A 888 -17.45 32.98 -16.95
C VAL A 888 -18.08 33.42 -18.25
N GLU A 889 -18.30 34.72 -18.40
CA GLU A 889 -18.75 35.33 -19.64
C GLU A 889 -17.55 35.77 -20.46
N TYR A 890 -17.65 35.68 -21.79
CA TYR A 890 -16.61 36.14 -22.72
C TYR A 890 -17.19 37.07 -23.79
N THR A 891 -16.38 38.02 -24.24
CA THR A 891 -16.70 38.92 -25.36
C THR A 891 -15.74 38.70 -26.52
N THR A 892 -16.22 38.92 -27.75
CA THR A 892 -15.41 38.90 -28.99
C THR A 892 -15.26 40.31 -29.58
N GLU A 893 -15.67 41.33 -28.84
CA GLU A 893 -15.51 42.71 -29.24
C GLU A 893 -14.02 43.11 -29.26
N PRO A 894 -13.54 43.85 -30.28
CA PRO A 894 -12.11 44.16 -30.43
C PRO A 894 -11.50 44.95 -29.26
N GLU A 895 -12.32 45.77 -28.60
CA GLU A 895 -11.95 46.52 -27.39
C GLU A 895 -13.01 46.24 -26.32
N ALA A 896 -12.67 45.39 -25.34
CA ALA A 896 -13.54 45.07 -24.22
C ALA A 896 -13.59 46.25 -23.23
N GLY A 897 -14.33 47.30 -23.60
CA GLY A 897 -14.62 48.41 -22.72
C GLY A 897 -15.62 48.03 -21.61
N PRO A 898 -15.86 48.93 -20.65
CA PRO A 898 -16.88 48.76 -19.61
C PRO A 898 -18.29 48.37 -20.05
N GLU A 899 -18.65 48.72 -21.29
CA GLU A 899 -19.97 48.53 -21.88
C GLU A 899 -19.99 47.36 -22.87
N ALA A 900 -18.89 46.60 -22.99
CA ALA A 900 -18.83 45.44 -23.88
C ALA A 900 -19.85 44.38 -23.47
N GLU A 901 -20.57 43.84 -24.44
CA GLU A 901 -21.60 42.82 -24.20
C GLU A 901 -21.00 41.41 -24.18
N ALA A 902 -21.55 40.55 -23.32
CA ALA A 902 -21.20 39.14 -23.32
C ALA A 902 -21.69 38.47 -24.62
N THR A 903 -20.77 37.83 -25.33
CA THR A 903 -21.07 37.08 -26.55
C THR A 903 -21.36 35.60 -26.30
N GLY A 904 -21.00 35.12 -25.11
CA GLY A 904 -21.36 33.80 -24.61
C GLY A 904 -20.86 33.59 -23.19
N GLU A 905 -21.24 32.45 -22.61
CA GLU A 905 -20.90 32.06 -21.25
C GLU A 905 -20.40 30.60 -21.21
N VAL A 906 -19.61 30.29 -20.18
CA VAL A 906 -19.13 28.94 -19.89
C VAL A 906 -19.13 28.69 -18.38
N SER A 907 -19.69 27.55 -17.97
CA SER A 907 -19.61 27.11 -16.58
C SER A 907 -18.24 26.48 -16.29
N PRO A 908 -17.55 26.90 -15.22
CA PRO A 908 -16.30 26.28 -14.81
C PRO A 908 -16.51 24.84 -14.33
N ILE A 909 -15.43 24.07 -14.45
CA ILE A 909 -15.29 22.76 -13.82
C ILE A 909 -14.88 23.00 -12.36
N ASP A 910 -15.69 22.51 -11.44
CA ASP A 910 -15.38 22.47 -10.02
C ASP A 910 -15.07 21.01 -9.63
N VAL A 911 -13.85 20.77 -9.17
CA VAL A 911 -13.38 19.45 -8.72
C VAL A 911 -13.56 19.28 -7.20
N GLY A 912 -13.81 20.35 -6.44
CA GLY A 912 -13.89 20.31 -4.97
C GLY A 912 -12.51 20.28 -4.28
N PRO A 913 -12.46 20.08 -2.95
CA PRO A 913 -13.63 19.86 -2.09
C PRO A 913 -14.25 21.18 -1.61
N ALA A 914 -15.57 21.21 -1.46
CA ALA A 914 -16.30 22.31 -0.86
C ALA A 914 -16.48 22.09 0.64
N PRO A 915 -16.39 23.12 1.50
CA PRO A 915 -16.25 24.55 1.16
C PRO A 915 -14.80 25.05 1.04
N SER A 916 -13.79 24.18 1.07
CA SER A 916 -12.37 24.57 1.03
C SER A 916 -11.98 25.39 -0.21
N TRP A 917 -10.86 26.12 -0.10
CA TRP A 917 -10.26 26.79 -1.25
C TRP A 917 -9.86 25.79 -2.33
N ARG A 918 -10.28 26.07 -3.56
CA ARG A 918 -10.06 25.23 -4.73
C ARG A 918 -10.00 26.04 -6.01
N ASN A 919 -9.40 25.47 -7.05
CA ASN A 919 -9.29 26.13 -8.34
C ASN A 919 -10.42 25.67 -9.28
N LEU A 920 -11.34 26.57 -9.61
CA LEU A 920 -12.28 26.42 -10.72
C LEU A 920 -11.50 26.47 -12.04
N ARG A 921 -11.92 25.64 -13.02
CA ARG A 921 -11.17 25.42 -14.27
C ARG A 921 -12.05 25.67 -15.48
N VAL A 922 -11.61 26.51 -16.41
CA VAL A 922 -12.26 26.72 -17.71
C VAL A 922 -11.25 26.41 -18.81
N PRO A 923 -11.29 25.20 -19.40
CA PRO A 923 -10.47 24.86 -20.55
C PRO A 923 -10.70 25.82 -21.72
N PHE A 924 -9.63 26.29 -22.37
CA PHE A 924 -9.75 27.26 -23.47
C PHE A 924 -10.42 26.69 -24.73
N ASP A 925 -10.54 25.37 -24.87
CA ASP A 925 -11.30 24.75 -25.96
C ASP A 925 -12.83 24.98 -25.85
N LYS A 926 -13.31 25.44 -24.68
CA LYS A 926 -14.69 25.87 -24.47
C LYS A 926 -14.93 27.36 -24.73
N ILE A 927 -13.87 28.16 -24.92
CA ILE A 927 -13.96 29.59 -25.22
C ILE A 927 -13.54 29.78 -26.70
N PRO A 928 -14.29 30.54 -27.51
CA PRO A 928 -13.88 30.83 -28.89
C PRO A 928 -12.51 31.50 -28.96
N ALA A 929 -11.71 31.17 -29.98
CA ALA A 929 -10.38 31.74 -30.13
C ALA A 929 -10.42 33.27 -30.33
N GLU A 930 -11.49 33.79 -30.93
CA GLU A 930 -11.76 35.20 -31.12
C GLU A 930 -12.16 35.97 -29.85
N ALA A 931 -12.33 35.31 -28.70
CA ALA A 931 -12.64 35.98 -27.44
C ALA A 931 -11.49 36.91 -27.03
N THR A 932 -11.78 38.15 -26.68
CA THR A 932 -10.79 39.21 -26.35
C THR A 932 -10.74 39.51 -24.85
N ALA A 933 -11.80 39.25 -24.11
CA ALA A 933 -11.84 39.40 -22.66
C ALA A 933 -12.84 38.44 -22.00
N VAL A 934 -12.66 38.22 -20.70
CA VAL A 934 -13.54 37.41 -19.83
C VAL A 934 -13.94 38.17 -18.58
N ARG A 935 -15.10 37.85 -18.01
CA ARG A 935 -15.51 38.31 -16.67
C ARG A 935 -16.14 37.18 -15.90
N VAL A 936 -16.04 37.24 -14.57
CA VAL A 936 -16.65 36.24 -13.69
C VAL A 936 -17.97 36.81 -13.18
N VAL A 937 -19.02 36.00 -13.25
CA VAL A 937 -20.35 36.32 -12.73
C VAL A 937 -20.70 35.28 -11.68
N ALA A 938 -21.09 35.73 -10.50
CA ALA A 938 -21.50 34.88 -9.40
C ALA A 938 -22.82 35.34 -8.78
N GLU A 939 -23.74 34.39 -8.58
CA GLU A 939 -25.03 34.60 -7.94
C GLU A 939 -25.19 33.67 -6.73
N ASP A 940 -25.34 34.26 -5.56
CA ASP A 940 -25.67 33.57 -4.32
C ASP A 940 -27.11 33.84 -3.94
N ASN A 941 -28.00 32.95 -4.34
CA ASN A 941 -29.43 33.05 -4.06
C ASN A 941 -29.87 32.16 -2.89
N ASN A 942 -28.94 31.50 -2.19
CA ASN A 942 -29.27 30.60 -1.09
C ASN A 942 -29.32 31.39 0.24
N ALA A 943 -30.34 31.11 1.05
CA ALA A 943 -30.52 31.76 2.34
C ALA A 943 -29.84 31.00 3.49
N GLU A 944 -29.37 29.77 3.23
CA GLU A 944 -28.73 28.89 4.22
C GLU A 944 -27.29 29.36 4.52
N PRO A 945 -26.91 29.59 5.80
CA PRO A 945 -25.62 30.18 6.15
C PRO A 945 -24.38 29.39 5.68
N ASP A 946 -24.51 28.07 5.49
CA ASP A 946 -23.42 27.21 5.04
C ASP A 946 -23.16 27.33 3.53
N TRP A 947 -24.10 27.90 2.77
CA TRP A 947 -23.95 28.19 1.35
C TRP A 947 -23.46 29.62 1.17
N TRP A 948 -22.34 29.75 0.50
CA TRP A 948 -21.71 31.03 0.19
C TRP A 948 -20.65 30.81 -0.89
N ILE A 949 -20.15 31.89 -1.45
CA ILE A 949 -19.17 31.89 -2.54
C ILE A 949 -18.08 32.89 -2.19
N ALA A 950 -16.82 32.50 -2.33
CA ALA A 950 -15.71 33.45 -2.46
C ALA A 950 -14.95 33.25 -3.75
N LEU A 951 -14.44 34.34 -4.29
CA LEU A 951 -13.74 34.38 -5.58
C LEU A 951 -12.52 35.31 -5.51
N THR A 952 -11.54 34.97 -6.33
CA THR A 952 -10.37 35.77 -6.69
C THR A 952 -10.44 36.12 -8.18
N PRO A 953 -9.60 37.06 -8.69
CA PRO A 953 -9.55 37.33 -10.12
C PRO A 953 -9.18 36.09 -10.95
N PRO A 954 -9.64 36.01 -12.22
CA PRO A 954 -9.25 34.94 -13.11
C PRO A 954 -7.77 35.05 -13.51
N ARG A 955 -7.11 33.91 -13.67
CA ARG A 955 -5.71 33.80 -14.11
C ARG A 955 -5.54 32.76 -15.20
N ILE A 956 -4.49 32.91 -16.02
CA ILE A 956 -4.05 31.88 -16.96
C ILE A 956 -2.79 31.23 -16.38
N PRO A 957 -2.89 30.00 -15.83
CA PRO A 957 -1.76 29.36 -15.17
C PRO A 957 -0.54 29.22 -16.08
N VAL A 958 0.64 29.61 -15.57
CA VAL A 958 1.93 29.30 -16.17
C VAL A 958 2.38 27.97 -15.60
N THR A 959 2.31 26.92 -16.41
CA THR A 959 2.51 25.55 -15.94
C THR A 959 3.74 24.90 -16.55
N GLU A 960 4.40 24.08 -15.75
CA GLU A 960 5.40 23.09 -16.16
C GLU A 960 4.98 21.71 -15.67
N THR A 961 5.60 20.64 -16.15
CA THR A 961 5.27 19.30 -15.62
C THR A 961 5.73 19.15 -14.17
N MET A 962 5.03 18.34 -13.38
CA MET A 962 5.44 18.07 -11.98
C MET A 962 6.86 17.49 -11.92
N GLN A 963 7.26 16.70 -12.92
CA GLN A 963 8.63 16.17 -13.00
C GLN A 963 9.68 17.27 -13.23
N GLU A 964 9.36 18.33 -13.98
CA GLU A 964 10.25 19.48 -14.18
C GLU A 964 10.36 20.32 -12.90
N LEU A 965 9.25 20.55 -12.19
CA LEU A 965 9.23 21.31 -10.94
C LEU A 965 9.97 20.60 -9.81
N VAL A 966 9.66 19.32 -9.57
CA VAL A 966 10.17 18.56 -8.41
C VAL A 966 11.54 17.96 -8.68
N GLY A 967 11.81 17.53 -9.93
CA GLY A 967 13.05 16.86 -10.30
C GLY A 967 13.20 15.44 -9.72
N ASP A 968 14.43 14.93 -9.75
CA ASP A 968 14.82 13.61 -9.25
C ASP A 968 15.83 13.66 -8.08
N THR A 969 16.18 14.87 -7.63
CA THR A 969 17.13 15.12 -6.54
C THR A 969 16.49 15.60 -5.25
N ALA A 970 15.38 16.35 -5.33
CA ALA A 970 14.69 16.84 -4.14
C ALA A 970 14.17 15.65 -3.30
N PRO A 971 14.30 15.66 -1.96
CA PRO A 971 13.69 14.67 -1.10
C PRO A 971 12.17 14.88 -1.08
N VAL A 972 11.42 13.81 -1.37
CA VAL A 972 9.95 13.86 -1.46
C VAL A 972 9.35 12.83 -0.51
N LEU A 973 8.21 13.14 0.10
CA LEU A 973 7.30 12.17 0.68
C LEU A 973 6.22 11.81 -0.36
N PRO A 974 6.40 10.78 -1.20
CA PRO A 974 5.30 10.22 -1.96
C PRO A 974 4.47 9.34 -1.02
N ASP A 975 3.19 9.67 -0.83
CA ASP A 975 2.29 8.85 -0.04
C ASP A 975 2.25 7.40 -0.56
N TRP A 976 1.96 6.45 0.33
CA TRP A 976 2.14 5.03 0.03
C TRP A 976 1.31 4.54 -1.16
N ALA A 977 0.19 5.20 -1.46
CA ALA A 977 -0.68 4.88 -2.59
C ALA A 977 -0.15 5.41 -3.94
N VAL A 978 0.63 6.50 -3.93
CA VAL A 978 1.06 7.20 -5.16
C VAL A 978 2.44 6.79 -5.64
N ALA A 979 3.33 6.34 -4.74
CA ALA A 979 4.76 6.18 -5.01
C ALA A 979 5.09 5.28 -6.23
N PHE A 980 4.25 4.31 -6.56
CA PHE A 980 4.44 3.43 -7.73
C PHE A 980 4.19 4.14 -9.08
N HIS A 981 3.49 5.26 -9.04
CA HIS A 981 3.04 6.01 -10.22
C HIS A 981 3.83 7.29 -10.45
N VAL A 982 4.61 7.72 -9.46
CA VAL A 982 5.62 8.80 -9.56
C VAL A 982 7.03 8.26 -9.29
N PRO A 983 7.46 7.14 -9.90
CA PRO A 983 8.59 6.39 -9.36
C PRO A 983 9.94 7.11 -9.55
N CYS A 984 10.05 8.12 -10.42
CA CYS A 984 11.26 8.94 -10.60
C CYS A 984 11.57 9.85 -9.41
N VAL A 985 10.56 10.29 -8.65
CA VAL A 985 10.81 11.15 -7.49
C VAL A 985 11.68 10.40 -6.50
N ARG A 986 12.53 11.11 -5.78
CA ARG A 986 13.43 10.53 -4.79
C ARG A 986 12.76 10.61 -3.41
N PRO A 987 12.38 9.46 -2.80
CA PRO A 987 11.95 9.46 -1.41
C PRO A 987 13.03 10.08 -0.52
N PHE A 988 12.61 10.80 0.52
CA PHE A 988 13.52 11.23 1.58
C PHE A 988 14.28 10.02 2.15
N LYS A 989 15.54 10.21 2.51
CA LYS A 989 16.38 9.14 3.04
C LYS A 989 16.21 9.01 4.54
N GLU A 990 16.56 7.84 5.03
CA GLU A 990 16.85 7.60 6.44
C GLU A 990 18.16 6.83 6.54
N PHE A 991 18.93 7.13 7.58
CA PHE A 991 20.13 6.38 7.93
C PHE A 991 20.38 6.45 9.43
N ALA A 992 20.67 5.28 10.04
CA ALA A 992 21.07 5.15 11.43
C ALA A 992 20.20 5.95 12.43
N GLY A 993 18.88 5.96 12.21
CA GLY A 993 17.89 6.55 13.11
C GLY A 993 17.53 8.01 12.84
N VAL A 994 18.06 8.64 11.79
CA VAL A 994 17.77 10.04 11.41
C VAL A 994 17.15 10.10 10.01
N HIS A 995 16.11 10.93 9.85
CA HIS A 995 15.47 11.24 8.57
C HIS A 995 16.10 12.46 7.89
N GLU A 996 16.02 12.48 6.57
CA GLU A 996 16.16 13.69 5.76
C GLU A 996 14.80 14.42 5.70
N LEU A 997 14.80 15.74 5.80
CA LEU A 997 13.56 16.53 5.66
C LEU A 997 13.08 16.53 4.20
N PRO A 998 11.81 16.21 3.90
CA PRO A 998 11.27 16.31 2.56
C PRO A 998 10.97 17.76 2.16
N GLU A 999 11.20 18.11 0.91
CA GLU A 999 10.83 19.42 0.32
C GLU A 999 9.43 19.41 -0.27
N TYR A 1000 8.94 18.23 -0.69
CA TYR A 1000 7.63 18.06 -1.27
C TYR A 1000 6.91 16.84 -0.70
N ARG A 1001 5.57 16.87 -0.72
CA ARG A 1001 4.70 15.72 -0.52
C ARG A 1001 3.76 15.54 -1.70
N ILE A 1002 3.55 14.30 -2.12
CA ILE A 1002 2.63 13.94 -3.20
C ILE A 1002 1.53 13.06 -2.59
N LEU A 1003 0.29 13.52 -2.67
CA LEU A 1003 -0.90 12.87 -2.12
C LEU A 1003 -1.76 12.27 -3.24
N PRO A 1004 -2.50 11.17 -2.97
CA PRO A 1004 -3.51 10.66 -3.89
C PRO A 1004 -4.75 11.56 -3.90
N ASP A 1005 -5.80 11.16 -4.64
CA ASP A 1005 -7.09 11.86 -4.61
C ASP A 1005 -7.64 11.97 -3.18
N ARG A 1006 -8.42 13.02 -2.91
CA ARG A 1006 -8.77 13.46 -1.55
C ARG A 1006 -9.34 12.37 -0.63
N GLY A 1007 -10.18 11.47 -1.16
CA GLY A 1007 -10.78 10.41 -0.37
C GLY A 1007 -9.72 9.42 0.09
N LEU A 1008 -8.78 9.09 -0.80
CA LEU A 1008 -7.65 8.22 -0.47
C LEU A 1008 -6.58 8.95 0.37
N ALA A 1009 -6.44 10.27 0.24
CA ALA A 1009 -5.51 11.07 1.04
C ALA A 1009 -5.86 11.00 2.54
N ALA A 1010 -7.14 11.06 2.90
CA ALA A 1010 -7.58 10.86 4.29
C ALA A 1010 -7.14 9.49 4.85
N VAL A 1011 -7.05 8.45 4.01
CA VAL A 1011 -6.53 7.13 4.43
C VAL A 1011 -5.01 7.15 4.57
N THR A 1012 -4.30 7.81 3.67
CA THR A 1012 -2.84 7.88 3.73
C THR A 1012 -2.38 8.72 4.93
N ASP A 1013 -3.05 9.83 5.21
CA ASP A 1013 -2.83 10.67 6.40
C ASP A 1013 -3.00 9.86 7.70
N ASN A 1014 -4.14 9.19 7.86
CA ASN A 1014 -4.40 8.35 9.04
C ASN A 1014 -3.40 7.20 9.19
N TRP A 1015 -2.90 6.64 8.08
CA TRP A 1015 -1.89 5.56 8.16
C TRP A 1015 -0.51 6.08 8.56
N GLN A 1016 -0.14 7.27 8.10
CA GLN A 1016 1.20 7.87 8.24
C GLN A 1016 1.30 8.90 9.37
N GLY A 1017 0.24 9.04 10.17
CA GLY A 1017 0.14 9.94 11.31
C GLY A 1017 1.16 9.66 12.43
N TRP A 1018 1.25 10.61 13.36
CA TRP A 1018 2.19 10.57 14.47
C TRP A 1018 1.90 9.44 15.47
N ASP A 1019 0.64 9.10 15.69
CA ASP A 1019 0.16 7.99 16.53
C ASP A 1019 0.68 6.63 16.04
N GLY A 1020 0.80 6.49 14.71
CA GLY A 1020 1.35 5.32 14.05
C GLY A 1020 2.88 5.28 13.98
N GLY A 1021 3.56 6.37 14.35
CA GLY A 1021 5.00 6.54 14.13
C GLY A 1021 5.38 6.66 12.66
N GLY A 1022 4.54 7.32 11.84
CA GLY A 1022 4.81 7.56 10.41
C GLY A 1022 5.57 8.87 10.13
N PRO A 1023 5.81 9.25 8.87
CA PRO A 1023 6.57 10.45 8.57
C PRO A 1023 5.85 11.76 8.94
N LEU A 1024 4.51 11.78 9.00
CA LEU A 1024 3.78 13.01 9.28
C LEU A 1024 4.03 13.55 10.69
N GLY A 1025 4.36 12.69 11.66
CA GLY A 1025 4.57 13.15 13.02
C GLY A 1025 5.83 13.98 13.24
N PHE A 1026 6.88 13.87 12.41
CA PHE A 1026 8.01 14.80 12.46
C PHE A 1026 7.82 16.00 11.52
N ILE A 1027 7.14 15.80 10.37
CA ILE A 1027 6.85 16.87 9.42
C ILE A 1027 5.95 17.92 10.06
N GLU A 1028 4.88 17.50 10.75
CA GLU A 1028 3.99 18.40 11.50
C GLU A 1028 4.73 19.28 12.54
N LEU A 1029 5.88 18.83 13.03
CA LEU A 1029 6.68 19.56 14.01
C LEU A 1029 7.78 20.42 13.38
N THR A 1030 8.12 20.23 12.10
CA THR A 1030 9.30 20.86 11.49
C THR A 1030 8.96 21.78 10.32
N GLN A 1031 7.83 21.56 9.65
CA GLN A 1031 7.52 22.18 8.38
C GLN A 1031 6.04 22.58 8.27
N GLU A 1032 5.76 23.72 7.63
CA GLU A 1032 4.42 24.07 7.16
C GLU A 1032 4.27 23.62 5.69
N GLY A 1033 3.11 23.05 5.37
CA GLY A 1033 2.78 22.60 4.02
C GLY A 1033 1.91 23.59 3.26
N GLU A 1034 2.21 23.82 2.00
CA GLU A 1034 1.44 24.66 1.08
C GLU A 1034 1.12 23.89 -0.20
N THR A 1035 -0.16 23.84 -0.58
CA THR A 1035 -0.57 23.13 -1.81
C THR A 1035 -0.16 23.91 -3.05
N VAL A 1036 0.57 23.27 -3.96
CA VAL A 1036 0.88 23.79 -5.29
C VAL A 1036 -0.31 23.48 -6.23
N PRO A 1037 -0.88 24.46 -6.96
CA PRO A 1037 -1.94 24.19 -7.92
C PRO A 1037 -1.47 23.21 -9.00
N THR A 1038 -2.25 22.15 -9.20
CA THR A 1038 -1.93 21.11 -10.19
C THR A 1038 -3.15 20.70 -10.99
N TYR A 1039 -2.90 20.32 -12.25
CA TYR A 1039 -3.91 19.96 -13.23
C TYR A 1039 -3.47 18.71 -14.00
N LEU A 1040 -4.37 17.76 -14.21
CA LEU A 1040 -4.07 16.59 -15.03
C LEU A 1040 -4.29 16.94 -16.51
N ASP A 1041 -3.22 16.91 -17.30
CA ASP A 1041 -3.26 17.30 -18.70
C ASP A 1041 -4.27 16.46 -19.49
N ASN A 1042 -5.15 17.14 -20.23
CA ASN A 1042 -6.27 16.57 -21.00
C ASN A 1042 -7.38 15.85 -20.19
N ASP A 1043 -7.36 15.84 -18.85
CA ASP A 1043 -8.42 15.29 -17.98
C ASP A 1043 -8.74 16.30 -16.85
N TRP A 1044 -9.17 17.51 -17.25
CA TRP A 1044 -9.31 18.69 -16.38
C TRP A 1044 -10.35 18.56 -15.27
N ASP A 1045 -11.26 17.58 -15.33
CA ASP A 1045 -12.27 17.31 -14.30
C ASP A 1045 -11.86 16.24 -13.28
N ARG A 1046 -10.65 15.68 -13.44
CA ARG A 1046 -10.10 14.67 -12.56
C ARG A 1046 -9.44 15.29 -11.34
N ASP A 1047 -9.75 14.73 -10.17
CA ASP A 1047 -8.87 14.77 -9.01
C ASP A 1047 -7.82 13.66 -9.17
N TRP A 1048 -6.57 14.05 -9.45
CA TRP A 1048 -5.46 13.12 -9.53
C TRP A 1048 -4.76 12.91 -8.18
N GLY A 1049 -5.00 13.84 -7.25
CA GLY A 1049 -4.24 14.03 -6.03
C GLY A 1049 -3.74 15.46 -5.89
N SER A 1050 -2.68 15.63 -5.09
CA SER A 1050 -2.15 16.95 -4.76
C SER A 1050 -0.64 16.93 -4.60
N LEU A 1051 -0.02 18.07 -4.91
CA LEU A 1051 1.37 18.36 -4.64
C LEU A 1051 1.43 19.42 -3.53
N VAL A 1052 2.18 19.14 -2.47
CA VAL A 1052 2.41 20.06 -1.35
C VAL A 1052 3.90 20.38 -1.30
N ARG A 1053 4.22 21.67 -1.22
CA ARG A 1053 5.57 22.17 -0.93
C ARG A 1053 5.71 22.35 0.58
N TYR A 1054 6.84 21.93 1.14
CA TYR A 1054 7.15 22.14 2.55
C TYR A 1054 8.14 23.27 2.75
N THR A 1055 7.83 24.14 3.71
CA THR A 1055 8.71 25.20 4.17
C THR A 1055 9.05 24.93 5.64
N PRO A 1056 10.35 24.90 6.03
CA PRO A 1056 10.72 24.77 7.44
C PRO A 1056 10.12 25.87 8.30
N LEU A 1057 9.65 25.53 9.51
CA LEU A 1057 9.17 26.51 10.49
C LEU A 1057 10.31 27.40 10.99
N VAL A 1058 11.53 26.85 11.06
CA VAL A 1058 12.76 27.57 11.46
C VAL A 1058 13.75 27.53 10.29
N PRO A 1059 13.73 28.52 9.38
CA PRO A 1059 14.52 28.49 8.14
C PRO A 1059 16.04 28.50 8.34
N GLU A 1060 16.52 29.06 9.45
CA GLU A 1060 17.93 29.11 9.82
C GLU A 1060 18.47 27.79 10.38
N ALA A 1061 17.62 26.80 10.64
CA ALA A 1061 18.05 25.53 11.22
C ALA A 1061 18.71 24.62 10.17
N GLU A 1062 19.96 24.25 10.41
CA GLU A 1062 20.73 23.35 9.52
C GLU A 1062 20.62 21.88 9.96
N PRO A 1063 20.80 20.89 9.06
CA PRO A 1063 20.88 19.49 9.48
C PRO A 1063 22.00 19.25 10.48
N ALA A 1064 21.70 18.59 11.61
CA ALA A 1064 22.70 18.34 12.65
C ALA A 1064 23.85 17.45 12.14
N GLU A 1065 25.08 17.76 12.56
CA GLU A 1065 26.20 16.82 12.41
C GLU A 1065 25.99 15.60 13.32
N VAL A 1066 26.08 14.40 12.75
CA VAL A 1066 25.84 13.13 13.45
C VAL A 1066 27.15 12.34 13.57
N ASP A 1067 27.54 12.02 14.79
CA ASP A 1067 28.71 11.20 15.09
C ASP A 1067 28.36 9.70 14.98
N PHE A 1068 28.81 9.09 13.88
CA PHE A 1068 28.62 7.65 13.66
C PHE A 1068 29.71 6.81 14.33
N GLY A 1069 29.29 5.78 15.05
CA GLY A 1069 30.16 4.75 15.63
C GLY A 1069 29.73 3.34 15.22
N GLU A 1070 30.56 2.35 15.54
CA GLU A 1070 30.22 0.93 15.36
C GLU A 1070 30.39 0.17 16.67
N VAL A 1071 29.37 -0.60 17.06
CA VAL A 1071 29.41 -1.46 18.24
C VAL A 1071 28.96 -2.87 17.90
N THR A 1072 29.77 -3.86 18.30
CA THR A 1072 29.35 -5.27 18.19
C THR A 1072 28.31 -5.59 19.27
N ARG A 1073 27.08 -5.90 18.86
CA ARG A 1073 25.99 -6.33 19.75
C ARG A 1073 25.73 -7.83 19.63
N SER A 1074 25.33 -8.45 20.73
CA SER A 1074 24.82 -9.82 20.73
C SER A 1074 23.47 -9.89 20.01
N GLY A 1075 23.15 -11.02 19.36
CA GLY A 1075 21.81 -11.22 18.76
C GLY A 1075 20.66 -11.27 19.78
N LEU A 1076 20.99 -11.23 21.08
CA LEU A 1076 20.06 -11.21 22.21
C LEU A 1076 20.05 -9.87 22.96
N TRP A 1077 20.78 -8.86 22.50
CA TRP A 1077 20.82 -7.53 23.13
C TRP A 1077 19.45 -6.83 22.99
N ASP A 1078 18.94 -6.29 24.11
CA ASP A 1078 17.58 -5.73 24.21
C ASP A 1078 17.54 -4.22 23.91
N GLY A 1079 18.58 -3.45 24.24
CA GLY A 1079 18.58 -2.00 24.02
C GLY A 1079 17.45 -1.23 24.72
N GLY A 1080 16.78 -1.82 25.71
CA GLY A 1080 15.63 -1.23 26.39
C GLY A 1080 14.33 -1.25 25.57
N PRO A 1081 13.20 -0.87 26.19
CA PRO A 1081 11.92 -0.78 25.50
C PRO A 1081 11.90 0.41 24.53
N LEU A 1082 11.21 0.21 23.40
CA LEU A 1082 10.89 1.30 22.47
C LEU A 1082 9.88 2.24 23.13
N ALA A 1083 10.16 3.55 23.12
CA ALA A 1083 9.20 4.56 23.54
C ALA A 1083 8.01 4.59 22.57
N LYS A 1084 6.83 4.92 23.09
CA LYS A 1084 5.57 4.95 22.34
C LYS A 1084 4.79 6.20 22.72
#